data_AF-A0AA44NH74-F1
#
_entry.id   AF-A0AA44NH74-F1
#
_cell.length_a   1.000
_cell.length_b   1.000
_cell.length_c   1.000
_cell.angle_alpha   90.00
_cell.angle_beta   90.00
_cell.angle_gamma   90.00
#
_symmetry.space_group_name_H-M   'P 1'
#
loop_
_entity.id
_entity.type
_entity.pdbx_description
1 polymer ?
#
loop_
_entity_poly.entity_id
_entity_poly.type
_entity_poly.pdbx_seq_one_letter_code
_entity_poly.pdbx_strand_id
1 'polypeptide(L)'
;MSQQGLRFTLDVDGLLAMSTAVVSFILYQNLSTPFTLTVDIASGLPDLTAKNFLEKNATLTVWQGNIVQRRLSGIITGVELGENNDWQMNYHLTISPPLWRAGLRQNFRIFQQQDIQAISATLLDENGITDWTPSFYESHPAREFCVQYGESDLTFLSRLWAEEGIFYFDWSSPTGTEQKLVLCDDVAGVSTLGSLPFNPNTGSEVSTECVSEFRYRAQVRPSSVENQDYTFKTPGWPGYFSHQATNLNGQRTQYEIFDYPGRFKDEQHGQDFARYLADGFRHDAETAAGVSNSAKLYPGKRFTLTGHPSLTLNREWQVTGCVLKGEQPQAQHGKQGQGTTLSNNFDVIPTDRTWRASPLPKPSVDGPQSAIVTGPAGEEIFCDEHGRVRVRFHWDRYCPGNEDSSCWIRVSQPWAGAGFGHLAIPRVGQEVIVDFLNGDPDQPIIMGRTYHQDNRSPGSLPGTKTQMTIRSKTYKGSGFNELRFEDATGKEQVYIHAQKNMDTEVLNNRTTDVKVDHTETIGNNQKITVGLGQTVTVGKENAAGHDRTVTVAHDQSSITGNDRQITVGHDDTVTVKNDRKTEVTHDRRERVGNDETLVVSNDRRISVKGKQEHTTTGDHISLVKGTKSLEVKGDLAEKISGALGIKVQGDIVLKSSSRISLKVGGSFIDIHSGGVDIMGSKINLNGGGSPGAPVGTMQPDVLEVLADEDHTSSGPDNSGNSGGDDNSNNNEKEKYRLRFLLKDDEQKNYSLADYIAFLPEGKKLTGKTDGDGYTEIFCLDKPDDIYIDVLLNNNQWEIK
;
A
#
# COMPACT_ATOMS: atom_id res chain seq x y z
N MET A 1 -58.58 62.76 -2.92
CA MET A 1 -57.37 63.61 -2.84
C MET A 1 -57.17 64.36 -4.14
N SER A 2 -56.62 65.58 -4.11
CA SER A 2 -56.30 66.37 -5.32
C SER A 2 -55.35 65.59 -6.24
N GLN A 3 -55.61 65.61 -7.55
CA GLN A 3 -54.77 64.93 -8.55
C GLN A 3 -53.57 65.78 -9.01
N GLN A 4 -53.40 67.00 -8.49
CA GLN A 4 -52.48 68.01 -9.04
C GLN A 4 -51.16 68.17 -8.27
N GLY A 5 -50.68 67.17 -7.51
CA GLY A 5 -49.44 67.28 -6.74
C GLY A 5 -48.76 65.95 -6.42
N LEU A 6 -47.76 65.99 -5.55
CA LEU A 6 -47.09 64.80 -5.01
C LEU A 6 -48.10 63.94 -4.25
N ARG A 7 -48.17 62.65 -4.56
CA ARG A 7 -49.01 61.68 -3.84
C ARG A 7 -48.43 60.28 -3.85
N PHE A 8 -48.85 59.47 -2.89
CA PHE A 8 -48.46 58.07 -2.75
C PHE A 8 -49.68 57.16 -2.77
N THR A 9 -49.57 56.04 -3.47
CA THR A 9 -50.62 55.01 -3.54
C THR A 9 -49.99 53.64 -3.32
N LEU A 10 -50.73 52.75 -2.65
CA LEU A 10 -50.34 51.35 -2.46
C LEU A 10 -51.42 50.48 -3.06
N ASP A 11 -51.05 49.65 -4.03
CA ASP A 11 -51.91 48.59 -4.56
C ASP A 11 -51.54 47.27 -3.86
N VAL A 12 -52.53 46.47 -3.45
CA VAL A 12 -52.31 45.19 -2.75
C VAL A 12 -53.18 44.12 -3.39
N ASP A 13 -52.57 43.00 -3.78
CA ASP A 13 -53.25 41.90 -4.45
C ASP A 13 -54.47 41.40 -3.64
N GLY A 14 -55.65 41.50 -4.23
CA GLY A 14 -56.91 41.04 -3.64
C GLY A 14 -57.65 42.09 -2.80
N LEU A 15 -57.12 43.31 -2.66
CA LEU A 15 -57.82 44.47 -2.13
C LEU A 15 -58.23 45.43 -3.26
N LEU A 16 -59.35 46.14 -3.09
CA LEU A 16 -59.76 47.16 -4.06
C LEU A 16 -58.83 48.38 -3.97
N ALA A 17 -58.39 48.93 -5.11
CA ALA A 17 -57.40 50.01 -5.19
C ALA A 17 -57.73 51.32 -4.44
N MET A 18 -58.97 51.49 -3.95
CA MET A 18 -59.42 52.65 -3.15
C MET A 18 -59.75 52.30 -1.69
N SER A 19 -59.49 51.06 -1.29
CA SER A 19 -59.78 50.59 0.08
C SER A 19 -58.72 51.04 1.09
N THR A 20 -57.54 51.45 0.63
CA THR A 20 -56.40 51.87 1.46
C THR A 20 -55.85 53.21 0.97
N ALA A 21 -55.38 54.03 1.89
CA ALA A 21 -54.72 55.30 1.62
C ALA A 21 -53.38 55.35 2.34
N VAL A 22 -52.29 55.64 1.62
CA VAL A 22 -50.95 55.73 2.22
C VAL A 22 -50.87 56.99 3.08
N VAL A 23 -50.51 56.81 4.35
CA VAL A 23 -50.26 57.89 5.33
C VAL A 23 -48.79 58.25 5.36
N SER A 24 -47.92 57.24 5.44
CA SER A 24 -46.46 57.41 5.43
C SER A 24 -45.79 56.14 4.91
N PHE A 25 -44.55 56.28 4.44
CA PHE A 25 -43.70 55.13 4.17
C PHE A 25 -42.23 55.45 4.40
N ILE A 26 -41.45 54.41 4.71
CA ILE A 26 -39.99 54.46 4.75
C ILE A 26 -39.45 53.25 3.98
N LEU A 27 -38.64 53.51 2.97
CA LEU A 27 -37.98 52.51 2.15
C LEU A 27 -36.48 52.52 2.41
N TYR A 28 -35.93 51.42 2.89
CA TYR A 28 -34.49 51.18 3.02
C TYR A 28 -33.99 50.29 1.88
N GLN A 29 -32.97 50.75 1.16
CA GLN A 29 -32.33 50.00 0.08
C GLN A 29 -30.82 50.15 0.13
N ASN A 30 -30.10 49.05 -0.08
CA ASN A 30 -28.65 49.04 -0.26
C ASN A 30 -28.28 48.04 -1.34
N LEU A 31 -27.15 48.24 -2.01
CA LEU A 31 -26.56 47.21 -2.85
C LEU A 31 -26.31 45.95 -2.02
N SER A 32 -26.58 44.80 -2.62
CA SER A 32 -26.43 43.48 -2.02
C SER A 32 -27.17 43.28 -0.69
N THR A 33 -28.31 43.96 -0.49
CA THR A 33 -29.22 43.74 0.64
C THR A 33 -30.67 43.79 0.16
N PRO A 34 -31.54 42.85 0.56
CA PRO A 34 -32.96 42.92 0.22
C PRO A 34 -33.58 44.19 0.82
N PHE A 35 -34.35 44.94 0.03
CA PHE A 35 -34.97 46.15 0.54
C PHE A 35 -35.98 45.86 1.65
N THR A 36 -36.22 46.86 2.50
CA THR A 36 -37.32 46.85 3.47
C THR A 36 -38.14 48.12 3.28
N LEU A 37 -39.41 47.95 2.94
CA LEU A 37 -40.39 49.03 2.83
C LEU A 37 -41.40 48.90 3.97
N THR A 38 -41.49 49.90 4.83
CA THR A 38 -42.59 50.02 5.79
C THR A 38 -43.60 51.03 5.27
N VAL A 39 -44.88 50.69 5.32
CA VAL A 39 -45.98 51.55 4.86
C VAL A 39 -47.07 51.60 5.90
N ASP A 40 -47.41 52.81 6.34
CA ASP A 40 -48.61 53.07 7.14
C ASP A 40 -49.76 53.39 6.20
N ILE A 41 -50.84 52.64 6.31
CA ILE A 41 -52.06 52.85 5.53
C ILE A 41 -53.26 53.10 6.44
N ALA A 42 -54.17 53.95 6.00
CA ALA A 42 -55.51 54.11 6.56
C ALA A 42 -56.53 53.42 5.64
N SER A 43 -57.41 52.60 6.20
CA SER A 43 -58.46 51.90 5.46
C SER A 43 -59.84 52.18 6.04
N GLY A 44 -60.85 52.24 5.17
CA GLY A 44 -62.26 52.21 5.59
C GLY A 44 -62.76 50.82 5.97
N LEU A 45 -61.95 49.77 5.77
CA LEU A 45 -62.26 48.40 6.15
C LEU A 45 -61.57 48.09 7.49
N PRO A 46 -62.30 47.95 8.61
CA PRO A 46 -61.69 47.72 9.93
C PRO A 46 -61.25 46.27 10.17
N ASP A 47 -61.81 45.32 9.42
CA ASP A 47 -61.64 43.88 9.68
C ASP A 47 -60.60 43.22 8.76
N LEU A 48 -59.68 43.99 8.16
CA LEU A 48 -58.58 43.40 7.41
C LEU A 48 -57.64 42.65 8.37
N THR A 49 -57.37 41.40 8.04
CA THR A 49 -56.56 40.48 8.86
C THR A 49 -55.23 40.17 8.20
N ALA A 50 -54.34 39.47 8.91
CA ALA A 50 -53.09 38.99 8.34
C ALA A 50 -53.28 38.17 7.04
N LYS A 51 -54.37 37.41 6.90
CA LYS A 51 -54.69 36.64 5.68
C LYS A 51 -54.92 37.53 4.45
N ASN A 52 -55.36 38.78 4.66
CA ASN A 52 -55.59 39.73 3.58
C ASN A 52 -54.29 40.36 3.07
N PHE A 53 -53.21 40.30 3.85
CA PHE A 53 -51.96 41.01 3.57
C PHE A 53 -50.78 40.07 3.34
N LEU A 54 -50.50 39.14 4.26
CA LEU A 54 -49.28 38.31 4.21
C LEU A 54 -49.19 37.55 2.88
N GLU A 55 -47.98 37.57 2.30
CA GLU A 55 -47.61 36.98 1.01
C GLU A 55 -48.35 37.53 -0.22
N LYS A 56 -49.18 38.57 -0.08
CA LYS A 56 -49.73 39.31 -1.22
C LYS A 56 -48.67 40.23 -1.80
N ASN A 57 -48.67 40.37 -3.13
CA ASN A 57 -47.84 41.40 -3.74
C ASN A 57 -48.45 42.77 -3.43
N ALA A 58 -47.57 43.74 -3.24
CA ALA A 58 -47.94 45.12 -3.07
C ALA A 58 -47.02 46.03 -3.87
N THR A 59 -47.60 47.05 -4.49
CA THR A 59 -46.86 48.03 -5.29
C THR A 59 -47.10 49.44 -4.75
N LEU A 60 -46.04 50.02 -4.19
CA LEU A 60 -46.01 51.44 -3.83
C LEU A 60 -45.69 52.26 -5.08
N THR A 61 -46.50 53.28 -5.36
CA THR A 61 -46.25 54.22 -6.46
C THR A 61 -46.15 55.65 -5.94
N VAL A 62 -45.05 56.32 -6.31
CA VAL A 62 -44.82 57.75 -6.09
C VAL A 62 -45.20 58.52 -7.34
N TRP A 63 -46.11 59.49 -7.20
CA TRP A 63 -46.65 60.28 -8.30
C TRP A 63 -46.32 61.75 -8.13
N GLN A 64 -46.03 62.44 -9.23
CA GLN A 64 -46.05 63.90 -9.32
C GLN A 64 -47.12 64.28 -10.35
N GLY A 65 -48.27 64.76 -9.87
CA GLY A 65 -49.46 64.93 -10.72
C GLY A 65 -49.89 63.59 -11.33
N ASN A 66 -49.91 63.51 -12.67
CA ASN A 66 -50.22 62.27 -13.41
C ASN A 66 -48.97 61.49 -13.86
N ILE A 67 -47.77 61.94 -13.51
CA ILE A 67 -46.51 61.31 -13.90
C ILE A 67 -46.02 60.42 -12.76
N VAL A 68 -45.82 59.13 -13.07
CA VAL A 68 -45.17 58.19 -12.16
C VAL A 68 -43.70 58.57 -12.02
N GLN A 69 -43.28 58.86 -10.80
CA GLN A 69 -41.87 59.10 -10.49
C GLN A 69 -41.15 57.80 -10.16
N ARG A 70 -41.83 56.88 -9.47
CA ARG A 70 -41.28 55.59 -9.07
C ARG A 70 -42.36 54.57 -8.75
N ARG A 71 -42.10 53.31 -9.07
CA ARG A 71 -42.82 52.14 -8.58
C ARG A 71 -41.85 51.23 -7.84
N LEU A 72 -42.31 50.63 -6.75
CA LEU A 72 -41.61 49.56 -6.07
C LEU A 72 -42.62 48.48 -5.72
N SER A 73 -42.36 47.27 -6.21
CA SER A 73 -43.17 46.09 -5.95
C SER A 73 -42.44 45.16 -4.98
N GLY A 74 -43.20 44.51 -4.12
CA GLY A 74 -42.67 43.49 -3.22
C GLY A 74 -43.78 42.61 -2.68
N ILE A 75 -43.44 41.78 -1.72
CA ILE A 75 -44.35 40.90 -1.00
C ILE A 75 -44.54 41.44 0.41
N ILE A 76 -45.77 41.44 0.91
CA ILE A 76 -46.02 41.83 2.31
C ILE A 76 -45.57 40.70 3.23
N THR A 77 -44.56 40.99 4.06
CA THR A 77 -43.91 40.05 4.98
C THR A 77 -44.29 40.28 6.43
N GLY A 78 -44.89 41.44 6.75
CA GLY A 78 -45.38 41.75 8.08
C GLY A 78 -46.60 42.66 8.03
N VAL A 79 -47.48 42.51 9.02
CA VAL A 79 -48.60 43.42 9.25
C VAL A 79 -48.82 43.60 10.74
N GLU A 80 -49.01 44.84 11.14
CA GLU A 80 -49.43 45.23 12.48
C GLU A 80 -50.71 46.07 12.36
N LEU A 81 -51.69 45.78 13.22
CA LEU A 81 -52.93 46.53 13.29
C LEU A 81 -52.71 47.74 14.19
N GLY A 82 -52.93 48.93 13.63
CA GLY A 82 -52.84 50.19 14.35
C GLY A 82 -54.15 50.59 15.02
N GLU A 83 -54.20 51.82 15.52
CA GLU A 83 -55.40 52.38 16.16
C GLU A 83 -56.49 52.73 15.13
N ASN A 84 -57.75 52.62 15.54
CA ASN A 84 -58.89 53.16 14.81
C ASN A 84 -59.15 54.59 15.29
N ASN A 85 -59.20 55.55 14.37
CA ASN A 85 -59.42 56.96 14.70
C ASN A 85 -60.90 57.39 14.63
N ASP A 86 -61.83 56.46 14.89
CA ASP A 86 -63.29 56.56 14.72
C ASP A 86 -63.80 56.64 13.27
N TRP A 87 -62.92 56.84 12.29
CA TRP A 87 -63.27 56.93 10.86
C TRP A 87 -62.61 55.85 10.01
N GLN A 88 -61.36 55.51 10.32
CA GLN A 88 -60.52 54.63 9.54
C GLN A 88 -59.64 53.78 10.47
N MET A 89 -59.41 52.54 10.08
CA MET A 89 -58.46 51.65 10.73
C MET A 89 -57.08 51.84 10.12
N ASN A 90 -56.05 51.93 10.96
CA ASN A 90 -54.66 52.03 10.52
C ASN A 90 -54.00 50.65 10.48
N TYR A 91 -53.12 50.45 9.51
CA TYR A 91 -52.28 49.26 9.40
C TYR A 91 -50.85 49.66 9.08
N HIS A 92 -49.90 48.98 9.72
CA HIS A 92 -48.48 49.08 9.42
C HIS A 92 -48.06 47.83 8.66
N LEU A 93 -47.57 47.98 7.44
CA LEU A 93 -47.18 46.88 6.56
C LEU A 93 -45.67 46.88 6.34
N THR A 94 -45.06 45.72 6.47
CA THR A 94 -43.66 45.48 6.05
C THR A 94 -43.67 44.75 4.73
N ILE A 95 -42.96 45.29 3.74
CA ILE A 95 -42.87 44.79 2.37
C ILE A 95 -41.40 44.55 2.04
N SER A 96 -41.10 43.39 1.46
CA SER A 96 -39.75 42.95 1.09
C SER A 96 -39.72 42.47 -0.37
N PRO A 97 -38.56 42.41 -1.05
CA PRO A 97 -38.48 41.83 -2.39
C PRO A 97 -38.72 40.32 -2.33
N PRO A 98 -39.12 39.66 -3.43
CA PRO A 98 -39.23 38.21 -3.50
C PRO A 98 -37.98 37.45 -3.03
N LEU A 99 -36.77 38.00 -3.29
CA LEU A 99 -35.49 37.45 -2.84
C LEU A 99 -35.41 37.22 -1.32
N TRP A 100 -36.14 38.00 -0.52
CA TRP A 100 -36.18 37.83 0.93
C TRP A 100 -36.61 36.41 1.35
N ARG A 101 -37.47 35.73 0.57
CA ARG A 101 -37.93 34.36 0.87
C ARG A 101 -36.78 33.35 0.93
N ALA A 102 -35.71 33.58 0.17
CA ALA A 102 -34.51 32.75 0.19
C ALA A 102 -33.82 32.74 1.57
N GLY A 103 -34.10 33.73 2.44
CA GLY A 103 -33.64 33.75 3.82
C GLY A 103 -34.43 32.88 4.79
N LEU A 104 -35.59 32.37 4.38
CA LEU A 104 -36.46 31.53 5.23
C LEU A 104 -36.15 30.03 5.10
N ARG A 105 -35.39 29.63 4.09
CA ARG A 105 -35.01 28.24 3.83
C ARG A 105 -33.52 28.03 4.09
N GLN A 106 -33.20 27.02 4.89
CA GLN A 106 -31.83 26.59 5.20
C GLN A 106 -31.61 25.17 4.67
N ASN A 107 -30.43 24.89 4.11
CA ASN A 107 -30.19 23.62 3.42
C ASN A 107 -28.73 23.15 3.52
N PHE A 108 -28.53 21.87 3.17
CA PHE A 108 -27.23 21.28 2.87
C PHE A 108 -27.27 20.72 1.45
N ARG A 109 -26.44 21.25 0.56
CA ARG A 109 -26.49 20.89 -0.87
C ARG A 109 -25.14 21.04 -1.54
N ILE A 110 -24.87 20.14 -2.47
CA ILE A 110 -23.68 20.15 -3.33
C ILE A 110 -24.09 20.59 -4.74
N PHE A 111 -23.34 21.53 -5.29
CA PHE A 111 -23.36 21.93 -6.70
C PHE A 111 -22.03 21.50 -7.32
N GLN A 112 -22.10 20.81 -8.46
CA GLN A 112 -20.92 20.28 -9.16
C GLN A 112 -20.93 20.71 -10.61
N GLN A 113 -19.77 21.14 -11.11
CA GLN A 113 -19.58 21.55 -12.52
C GLN A 113 -20.60 22.61 -12.96
N GLN A 114 -20.92 23.55 -12.07
CA GLN A 114 -21.89 24.62 -12.31
C GLN A 114 -21.23 25.98 -12.06
N ASP A 115 -21.49 26.94 -12.94
CA ASP A 115 -21.08 28.32 -12.77
C ASP A 115 -22.03 29.08 -11.83
N ILE A 116 -21.66 30.32 -11.50
CA ILE A 116 -22.45 31.17 -10.60
C ILE A 116 -23.86 31.42 -11.13
N GLN A 117 -24.03 31.50 -12.46
CA GLN A 117 -25.31 31.76 -13.07
C GLN A 117 -26.25 30.55 -12.92
N ALA A 118 -25.75 29.34 -13.13
CA ALA A 118 -26.51 28.09 -12.99
C ALA A 118 -26.89 27.81 -11.53
N ILE A 119 -25.97 28.04 -10.59
CA ILE A 119 -26.25 27.93 -9.14
C ILE A 119 -27.33 28.95 -8.74
N SER A 120 -27.18 30.20 -9.18
CA SER A 120 -28.16 31.26 -8.92
C SER A 120 -29.52 30.91 -9.51
N ALA A 121 -29.58 30.48 -10.77
CA ALA A 121 -30.81 30.10 -11.44
C ALA A 121 -31.57 29.02 -10.67
N THR A 122 -30.86 27.98 -10.22
CA THR A 122 -31.44 26.86 -9.45
C THR A 122 -32.10 27.35 -8.16
N LEU A 123 -31.38 28.15 -7.37
CA LEU A 123 -31.89 28.59 -6.07
C LEU A 123 -32.94 29.70 -6.19
N LEU A 124 -32.84 30.57 -7.19
CA LEU A 124 -33.83 31.61 -7.46
C LEU A 124 -35.16 30.99 -7.93
N ASP A 125 -35.13 30.01 -8.84
CA ASP A 125 -36.31 29.29 -9.31
C ASP A 125 -37.02 28.55 -8.16
N GLU A 126 -36.26 27.83 -7.32
CA GLU A 126 -36.80 27.14 -6.15
C GLU A 126 -37.43 28.08 -5.11
N ASN A 127 -37.03 29.35 -5.08
CA ASN A 127 -37.60 30.40 -4.23
C ASN A 127 -38.68 31.24 -4.94
N GLY A 128 -39.07 30.87 -6.16
CA GLY A 128 -40.11 31.54 -6.95
C GLY A 128 -39.70 32.91 -7.50
N ILE A 129 -38.40 33.14 -7.71
CA ILE A 129 -37.85 34.38 -8.25
C ILE A 129 -37.53 34.15 -9.72
N THR A 130 -38.51 34.38 -10.59
CA THR A 130 -38.40 34.16 -12.04
C THR A 130 -37.85 35.37 -12.79
N ASP A 131 -38.10 36.57 -12.27
CA ASP A 131 -37.74 37.83 -12.90
C ASP A 131 -36.39 38.33 -12.40
N TRP A 132 -35.31 37.81 -12.98
CA TRP A 132 -33.95 38.25 -12.69
C TRP A 132 -33.09 38.34 -13.96
N THR A 133 -31.95 39.04 -13.87
CA THR A 133 -31.05 39.27 -15.01
C THR A 133 -29.59 39.27 -14.57
N PRO A 134 -28.74 38.39 -15.14
CA PRO A 134 -27.30 38.49 -15.01
C PRO A 134 -26.76 39.58 -15.95
N SER A 135 -26.08 40.57 -15.39
CA SER A 135 -25.37 41.63 -16.10
C SER A 135 -23.88 41.50 -15.81
N PHE A 136 -23.29 40.42 -16.30
CA PHE A 136 -21.88 40.08 -16.11
C PHE A 136 -21.02 40.57 -17.29
N TYR A 137 -19.98 41.32 -16.97
CA TYR A 137 -18.95 41.81 -17.89
C TYR A 137 -17.67 40.98 -17.81
N GLU A 138 -17.54 40.17 -16.76
CA GLU A 138 -16.42 39.29 -16.50
C GLU A 138 -16.83 37.81 -16.61
N SER A 139 -15.84 36.93 -16.71
CA SER A 139 -16.09 35.49 -16.81
C SER A 139 -16.14 34.87 -15.41
N HIS A 140 -17.21 34.12 -15.13
CA HIS A 140 -17.36 33.34 -13.89
C HIS A 140 -17.47 31.85 -14.23
N PRO A 141 -16.37 31.07 -14.15
CA PRO A 141 -16.31 29.70 -14.62
C PRO A 141 -17.10 28.75 -13.71
N ALA A 142 -17.33 27.55 -14.24
CA ALA A 142 -17.92 26.47 -13.46
C ALA A 142 -17.02 26.07 -12.29
N ARG A 143 -17.62 25.96 -11.10
CA ARG A 143 -16.97 25.41 -9.91
C ARG A 143 -17.03 23.88 -9.97
N GLU A 144 -15.88 23.22 -9.78
CA GLU A 144 -15.81 21.74 -9.72
C GLU A 144 -16.70 21.20 -8.60
N PHE A 145 -16.70 21.89 -7.45
CA PHE A 145 -17.41 21.51 -6.24
C PHE A 145 -17.71 22.76 -5.40
N CYS A 146 -18.99 22.98 -5.07
CA CYS A 146 -19.43 24.08 -4.23
C CYS A 146 -20.58 23.63 -3.33
N VAL A 147 -20.49 23.91 -2.04
CA VAL A 147 -21.39 23.39 -1.01
C VAL A 147 -22.09 24.54 -0.29
N GLN A 148 -23.41 24.48 -0.28
CA GLN A 148 -24.25 25.18 0.69
C GLN A 148 -24.25 24.34 1.96
N TYR A 149 -23.63 24.82 3.05
CA TYR A 149 -23.43 24.03 4.26
C TYR A 149 -24.14 24.66 5.46
N GLY A 150 -25.36 24.21 5.72
CA GLY A 150 -26.12 24.63 6.91
C GLY A 150 -26.45 26.12 6.95
N GLU A 151 -26.53 26.77 5.80
CA GLU A 151 -26.80 28.21 5.65
C GLU A 151 -28.09 28.44 4.85
N SER A 152 -28.71 29.62 5.01
CA SER A 152 -29.90 29.97 4.23
C SER A 152 -29.55 30.14 2.75
N ASP A 153 -30.51 29.95 1.84
CA ASP A 153 -30.23 30.17 0.41
C ASP A 153 -29.79 31.61 0.14
N LEU A 154 -30.39 32.58 0.84
CA LEU A 154 -30.00 33.99 0.71
C LEU A 154 -28.57 34.21 1.22
N THR A 155 -28.19 33.59 2.34
CA THR A 155 -26.82 33.68 2.89
C THR A 155 -25.82 33.08 1.92
N PHE A 156 -26.12 31.90 1.38
CA PHE A 156 -25.29 31.21 0.40
C PHE A 156 -25.12 32.03 -0.89
N LEU A 157 -26.22 32.48 -1.48
CA LEU A 157 -26.19 33.32 -2.68
C LEU A 157 -25.44 34.62 -2.43
N SER A 158 -25.70 35.30 -1.31
CA SER A 158 -25.04 36.57 -1.00
C SER A 158 -23.53 36.41 -0.82
N ARG A 159 -23.06 35.38 -0.09
CA ARG A 159 -21.62 35.14 0.04
C ARG A 159 -20.99 34.73 -1.27
N LEU A 160 -21.68 33.91 -2.07
CA LEU A 160 -21.15 33.40 -3.32
C LEU A 160 -21.06 34.51 -4.38
N TRP A 161 -22.06 35.38 -4.46
CA TRP A 161 -22.01 36.59 -5.26
C TRP A 161 -20.89 37.51 -4.78
N ALA A 162 -20.73 37.73 -3.47
CA ALA A 162 -19.63 38.54 -2.95
C ALA A 162 -18.23 37.96 -3.27
N GLU A 163 -18.05 36.63 -3.16
CA GLU A 163 -16.83 35.91 -3.55
C GLU A 163 -16.50 36.14 -5.04
N GLU A 164 -17.52 36.13 -5.90
CA GLU A 164 -17.41 36.39 -7.34
C GLU A 164 -17.44 37.89 -7.70
N GLY A 165 -17.35 38.79 -6.71
CA GLY A 165 -17.41 40.23 -6.94
C GLY A 165 -18.77 40.76 -7.41
N ILE A 166 -19.81 39.94 -7.46
CA ILE A 166 -21.14 40.31 -7.91
C ILE A 166 -21.89 41.05 -6.79
N PHE A 167 -22.50 42.19 -7.13
CA PHE A 167 -23.47 42.88 -6.31
C PHE A 167 -24.87 42.79 -6.93
N TYR A 168 -25.92 42.93 -6.12
CA TYR A 168 -27.29 42.86 -6.61
C TYR A 168 -28.16 44.04 -6.19
N PHE A 169 -29.20 44.30 -6.99
CA PHE A 169 -30.21 45.33 -6.72
C PHE A 169 -31.52 45.05 -7.46
N ASP A 170 -32.60 45.66 -6.99
CA ASP A 170 -33.90 45.65 -7.69
C ASP A 170 -33.94 46.74 -8.77
N TRP A 171 -34.05 46.32 -10.02
CA TRP A 171 -34.31 47.22 -11.14
C TRP A 171 -35.82 47.36 -11.37
N SER A 172 -36.30 48.61 -11.47
CA SER A 172 -37.69 48.92 -11.81
C SER A 172 -37.75 49.59 -13.19
N SER A 173 -38.74 49.18 -13.99
CA SER A 173 -38.97 49.76 -15.32
C SER A 173 -39.33 51.25 -15.22
N PRO A 174 -38.69 52.14 -16.02
CA PRO A 174 -39.03 53.56 -16.04
C PRO A 174 -40.43 53.87 -16.55
N THR A 175 -40.99 53.01 -17.42
CA THR A 175 -42.27 53.24 -18.10
C THR A 175 -43.30 52.13 -17.83
N GLY A 176 -42.85 50.91 -17.53
CA GLY A 176 -43.69 49.75 -17.26
C GLY A 176 -43.88 49.44 -15.77
N THR A 177 -44.40 48.25 -15.49
CA THR A 177 -44.60 47.70 -14.14
C THR A 177 -43.61 46.59 -13.78
N GLU A 178 -42.72 46.23 -14.71
CA GLU A 178 -41.68 45.22 -14.45
C GLU A 178 -40.73 45.65 -13.34
N GLN A 179 -40.40 44.70 -12.47
CA GLN A 179 -39.30 44.77 -11.51
C GLN A 179 -38.49 43.48 -11.61
N LYS A 180 -37.15 43.60 -11.64
CA LYS A 180 -36.24 42.47 -11.80
C LYS A 180 -35.12 42.54 -10.78
N LEU A 181 -34.70 41.39 -10.26
CA LEU A 181 -33.43 41.27 -9.55
C LEU A 181 -32.29 41.32 -10.56
N VAL A 182 -31.36 42.27 -10.43
CA VAL A 182 -30.18 42.35 -11.28
C VAL A 182 -28.96 41.89 -10.49
N LEU A 183 -28.22 40.94 -11.05
CA LEU A 183 -26.90 40.54 -10.57
C LEU A 183 -25.87 41.21 -11.46
N CYS A 184 -24.94 41.98 -10.90
CA CYS A 184 -24.02 42.81 -11.67
C CYS A 184 -22.61 42.77 -11.09
N ASP A 185 -21.62 42.65 -11.96
CA ASP A 185 -20.21 42.60 -11.62
C ASP A 185 -19.45 43.86 -12.08
N ASP A 186 -20.11 44.88 -12.65
CA ASP A 186 -19.41 46.09 -13.06
C ASP A 186 -20.31 47.33 -13.02
N VAL A 187 -19.73 48.49 -12.69
CA VAL A 187 -20.45 49.76 -12.69
C VAL A 187 -21.03 50.11 -14.07
N ALA A 188 -20.49 49.57 -15.16
CA ALA A 188 -21.03 49.71 -16.51
C ALA A 188 -22.46 49.14 -16.65
N GLY A 189 -22.83 48.12 -15.87
CA GLY A 189 -24.18 47.56 -15.83
C GLY A 189 -25.21 48.44 -15.12
N VAL A 190 -24.78 49.54 -14.50
CA VAL A 190 -25.62 50.46 -13.72
C VAL A 190 -26.14 51.61 -14.59
N SER A 191 -27.47 51.79 -14.61
CA SER A 191 -28.13 52.80 -15.45
C SER A 191 -27.94 54.24 -14.96
N THR A 192 -27.80 55.21 -15.88
CA THR A 192 -27.60 56.62 -15.52
C THR A 192 -28.92 57.41 -15.41
N LEU A 193 -28.98 58.35 -14.48
CA LEU A 193 -30.06 59.35 -14.33
C LEU A 193 -29.73 60.70 -15.01
N GLY A 194 -28.53 60.82 -15.60
CA GLY A 194 -28.04 62.10 -16.11
C GLY A 194 -27.57 63.04 -14.98
N SER A 195 -27.72 64.34 -15.20
CA SER A 195 -27.20 65.38 -14.30
C SER A 195 -28.23 65.78 -13.23
N LEU A 196 -27.79 65.85 -11.97
CA LEU A 196 -28.57 66.37 -10.84
C LEU A 196 -27.87 67.60 -10.24
N PRO A 197 -28.53 68.76 -10.20
CA PRO A 197 -27.94 69.97 -9.66
C PRO A 197 -27.90 69.94 -8.12
N PHE A 198 -26.84 70.52 -7.55
CA PHE A 198 -26.75 70.83 -6.14
C PHE A 198 -27.45 72.16 -5.84
N ASN A 199 -28.43 72.15 -4.93
CA ASN A 199 -29.14 73.35 -4.48
C ASN A 199 -29.41 73.31 -2.97
N PRO A 200 -28.58 73.98 -2.15
CA PRO A 200 -28.77 73.99 -0.70
C PRO A 200 -29.93 74.88 -0.22
N ASN A 201 -30.55 75.67 -1.12
CA ASN A 201 -31.64 76.58 -0.75
C ASN A 201 -32.99 75.85 -0.77
N THR A 202 -33.35 75.23 0.35
CA THR A 202 -34.62 74.51 0.54
C THR A 202 -35.75 75.37 1.13
N GLY A 203 -35.50 76.66 1.40
CA GLY A 203 -36.44 77.58 2.07
C GLY A 203 -37.62 78.08 1.22
N SER A 204 -37.62 77.83 -0.09
CA SER A 204 -38.71 78.09 -1.03
C SER A 204 -39.11 76.79 -1.72
N GLU A 205 -40.35 76.66 -2.21
CA GLU A 205 -40.80 75.46 -2.93
C GLU A 205 -39.86 75.14 -4.10
N VAL A 206 -39.04 74.08 -3.94
CA VAL A 206 -38.10 73.64 -4.97
C VAL A 206 -38.85 72.70 -5.90
N SER A 207 -39.35 73.23 -7.02
CA SER A 207 -40.10 72.45 -8.02
C SER A 207 -39.22 71.51 -8.85
N THR A 208 -37.90 71.67 -8.82
CA THR A 208 -36.93 70.93 -9.64
C THR A 208 -36.22 69.85 -8.82
N GLU A 209 -35.95 68.68 -9.41
CA GLU A 209 -35.16 67.63 -8.75
C GLU A 209 -33.73 68.14 -8.50
N CYS A 210 -33.26 68.06 -7.25
CA CYS A 210 -31.93 68.51 -6.86
C CYS A 210 -31.38 67.74 -5.66
N VAL A 211 -30.07 67.87 -5.43
CA VAL A 211 -29.39 67.44 -4.21
C VAL A 211 -29.24 68.65 -3.30
N SER A 212 -29.83 68.62 -2.11
CA SER A 212 -29.80 69.75 -1.16
C SER A 212 -28.64 69.67 -0.17
N GLU A 213 -28.21 68.47 0.18
CA GLU A 213 -27.03 68.24 1.01
C GLU A 213 -26.13 67.20 0.34
N PHE A 214 -24.82 67.38 0.43
CA PHE A 214 -23.85 66.42 -0.08
C PHE A 214 -22.60 66.45 0.80
N ARG A 215 -22.30 65.32 1.45
CA ARG A 215 -21.26 65.17 2.47
C ARG A 215 -20.28 64.10 2.01
N TYR A 216 -19.12 64.54 1.53
CA TYR A 216 -18.04 63.65 1.16
C TYR A 216 -17.35 63.06 2.40
N ARG A 217 -16.99 61.79 2.34
CA ARG A 217 -16.26 61.06 3.39
C ARG A 217 -15.17 60.19 2.77
N ALA A 218 -13.97 60.28 3.30
CA ALA A 218 -12.88 59.34 3.02
C ALA A 218 -12.33 58.77 4.33
N GLN A 219 -11.90 57.51 4.31
CA GLN A 219 -11.36 56.81 5.49
C GLN A 219 -10.30 55.79 5.11
N VAL A 220 -9.42 55.49 6.06
CA VAL A 220 -8.33 54.52 5.88
C VAL A 220 -8.89 53.10 5.78
N ARG A 221 -8.44 52.34 4.78
CA ARG A 221 -8.80 50.93 4.53
C ARG A 221 -7.57 50.14 4.08
N PRO A 222 -7.62 48.80 3.99
CA PRO A 222 -6.53 48.02 3.42
C PRO A 222 -6.04 48.61 2.10
N SER A 223 -4.72 48.62 1.90
CA SER A 223 -4.06 49.16 0.69
C SER A 223 -3.70 48.08 -0.32
N SER A 224 -3.66 46.82 0.09
CA SER A 224 -3.44 45.68 -0.79
C SER A 224 -4.05 44.41 -0.23
N VAL A 225 -4.36 43.47 -1.12
CA VAL A 225 -4.69 42.09 -0.79
C VAL A 225 -3.69 41.18 -1.51
N GLU A 226 -3.12 40.26 -0.76
CA GLU A 226 -2.25 39.20 -1.22
C GLU A 226 -2.98 37.88 -0.93
N ASN A 227 -3.19 37.04 -1.94
CA ASN A 227 -3.97 35.81 -1.80
C ASN A 227 -3.16 34.62 -2.29
N GLN A 228 -3.17 33.53 -1.52
CA GLN A 228 -2.44 32.32 -1.84
C GLN A 228 -3.29 31.05 -1.74
N ASP A 229 -3.11 30.11 -2.66
CA ASP A 229 -3.75 28.79 -2.62
C ASP A 229 -2.77 27.69 -3.08
N TYR A 230 -3.13 26.43 -2.84
CA TYR A 230 -2.39 25.24 -3.22
C TYR A 230 -3.23 24.33 -4.12
N THR A 231 -2.58 23.73 -5.13
CA THR A 231 -3.14 22.64 -5.92
C THR A 231 -2.18 21.47 -5.99
N PHE A 232 -2.65 20.29 -5.57
CA PHE A 232 -1.83 19.07 -5.62
C PHE A 232 -1.57 18.59 -7.05
N LYS A 233 -2.35 19.05 -8.04
CA LYS A 233 -2.14 18.76 -9.46
C LYS A 233 -0.89 19.46 -10.02
N THR A 234 -0.49 20.58 -9.40
CA THR A 234 0.68 21.36 -9.82
C THR A 234 1.37 21.95 -8.57
N PRO A 235 2.01 21.11 -7.73
CA PRO A 235 2.46 21.52 -6.40
C PRO A 235 3.58 22.58 -6.40
N GLY A 236 4.28 22.75 -7.53
CA GLY A 236 5.29 23.79 -7.70
C GLY A 236 4.75 25.14 -8.20
N TRP A 237 3.46 25.21 -8.57
CA TRP A 237 2.84 26.49 -8.92
C TRP A 237 2.68 27.32 -7.65
N PRO A 238 3.20 28.57 -7.59
CA PRO A 238 3.16 29.39 -6.38
C PRO A 238 1.74 29.69 -5.89
N GLY A 239 0.78 29.75 -6.83
CA GLY A 239 -0.63 30.05 -6.53
C GLY A 239 -0.79 31.35 -5.75
N TYR A 240 0.04 32.37 -6.02
CA TYR A 240 0.12 33.62 -5.26
C TYR A 240 -0.25 34.79 -6.18
N PHE A 241 -1.25 35.58 -5.79
CA PHE A 241 -1.73 36.74 -6.54
C PHE A 241 -1.91 37.94 -5.64
N SER A 242 -1.63 39.12 -6.18
CA SER A 242 -1.66 40.37 -5.45
C SER A 242 -2.49 41.42 -6.15
N HIS A 243 -3.18 42.24 -5.38
CA HIS A 243 -3.89 43.40 -5.89
C HIS A 243 -3.60 44.62 -5.02
N GLN A 244 -2.97 45.62 -5.61
CA GLN A 244 -2.70 46.92 -4.99
C GLN A 244 -3.90 47.83 -5.23
N ALA A 245 -4.47 48.36 -4.16
CA ALA A 245 -5.64 49.20 -4.27
C ALA A 245 -5.33 50.58 -4.86
N THR A 246 -6.29 51.13 -5.60
CA THR A 246 -6.22 52.47 -6.18
C THR A 246 -6.91 53.50 -5.28
N ASN A 247 -6.75 54.79 -5.62
CA ASN A 247 -7.43 55.92 -4.94
C ASN A 247 -7.21 55.94 -3.41
N LEU A 248 -5.95 55.87 -2.98
CA LEU A 248 -5.57 55.82 -1.55
C LEU A 248 -5.81 57.14 -0.79
N ASN A 249 -6.09 58.25 -1.47
CA ASN A 249 -6.38 59.55 -0.86
C ASN A 249 -5.32 60.00 0.18
N GLY A 250 -4.05 59.75 -0.12
CA GLY A 250 -2.90 60.09 0.76
C GLY A 250 -2.63 59.09 1.88
N GLN A 251 -3.37 57.97 1.94
CA GLN A 251 -3.10 56.88 2.86
C GLN A 251 -1.77 56.18 2.56
N ARG A 252 -1.16 55.61 3.60
CA ARG A 252 -0.02 54.68 3.49
C ARG A 252 -0.40 53.39 2.74
N THR A 253 0.60 52.78 2.09
CA THR A 253 0.51 51.53 1.32
C THR A 253 0.84 50.28 2.13
N GLN A 254 1.03 50.41 3.46
CA GLN A 254 1.50 49.33 4.33
C GLN A 254 0.39 48.46 4.95
N TYR A 255 -0.89 48.76 4.68
CA TYR A 255 -2.02 48.08 5.30
C TYR A 255 -2.45 46.91 4.42
N GLU A 256 -1.64 45.86 4.43
CA GLU A 256 -1.85 44.65 3.65
C GLU A 256 -2.79 43.67 4.35
N ILE A 257 -3.61 42.96 3.56
CA ILE A 257 -4.29 41.73 3.98
C ILE A 257 -3.65 40.56 3.22
N PHE A 258 -3.22 39.54 3.95
CA PHE A 258 -2.81 38.26 3.40
C PHE A 258 -3.89 37.21 3.68
N ASP A 259 -4.43 36.58 2.62
CA ASP A 259 -5.50 35.57 2.72
C ASP A 259 -5.03 34.18 2.25
N TYR A 260 -5.44 33.15 2.99
CA TYR A 260 -5.19 31.73 2.66
C TYR A 260 -6.24 30.84 3.34
N PRO A 261 -6.88 29.89 2.63
CA PRO A 261 -6.67 29.57 1.21
C PRO A 261 -7.48 30.50 0.28
N GLY A 262 -6.91 30.80 -0.88
CA GLY A 262 -7.49 31.72 -1.86
C GLY A 262 -8.63 31.21 -2.73
N ARG A 263 -8.88 29.90 -2.73
CA ARG A 263 -10.02 29.23 -3.42
C ARG A 263 -10.02 29.38 -4.94
N PHE A 264 -8.85 29.43 -5.56
CA PHE A 264 -8.68 29.46 -7.02
C PHE A 264 -7.73 28.36 -7.46
N LYS A 265 -7.81 27.96 -8.74
CA LYS A 265 -6.97 26.91 -9.33
C LYS A 265 -6.30 27.32 -10.65
N ASP A 266 -6.48 28.58 -11.05
CA ASP A 266 -5.87 29.19 -12.24
C ASP A 266 -5.52 30.66 -11.96
N GLU A 267 -4.77 31.26 -12.89
CA GLU A 267 -4.19 32.59 -12.71
C GLU A 267 -5.21 33.71 -12.80
N GLN A 268 -6.19 33.61 -13.72
CA GLN A 268 -7.16 34.66 -13.96
C GLN A 268 -8.06 34.83 -12.74
N HIS A 269 -8.64 33.73 -12.23
CA HIS A 269 -9.48 33.79 -11.03
C HIS A 269 -8.71 34.20 -9.78
N GLY A 270 -7.43 33.82 -9.68
CA GLY A 270 -6.58 34.29 -8.57
C GLY A 270 -6.39 35.80 -8.56
N GLN A 271 -6.19 36.42 -9.74
CA GLN A 271 -6.11 37.88 -9.88
C GLN A 271 -7.46 38.54 -9.60
N ASP A 272 -8.55 37.96 -10.10
CA ASP A 272 -9.89 38.50 -9.93
C ASP A 272 -10.32 38.47 -8.46
N PHE A 273 -10.08 37.36 -7.75
CA PHE A 273 -10.41 37.26 -6.32
C PHE A 273 -9.58 38.22 -5.46
N ALA A 274 -8.29 38.39 -5.75
CA ALA A 274 -7.47 39.39 -5.06
C ALA A 274 -8.03 40.82 -5.26
N ARG A 275 -8.47 41.14 -6.48
CA ARG A 275 -9.13 42.42 -6.81
C ARG A 275 -10.48 42.57 -6.09
N TYR A 276 -11.35 41.57 -6.17
CA TYR A 276 -12.68 41.62 -5.56
C TYR A 276 -12.61 41.78 -4.04
N LEU A 277 -11.69 41.07 -3.38
CA LEU A 277 -11.41 41.23 -1.95
C LEU A 277 -10.93 42.66 -1.65
N ALA A 278 -9.96 43.18 -2.41
CA ALA A 278 -9.43 44.52 -2.20
C ALA A 278 -10.53 45.60 -2.35
N ASP A 279 -11.35 45.50 -3.39
CA ASP A 279 -12.47 46.39 -3.65
C ASP A 279 -13.55 46.25 -2.57
N GLY A 280 -13.87 45.03 -2.12
CA GLY A 280 -14.83 44.76 -1.05
C GLY A 280 -14.39 45.30 0.31
N PHE A 281 -13.12 45.17 0.67
CA PHE A 281 -12.57 45.80 1.88
C PHE A 281 -12.51 47.32 1.79
N ARG A 282 -12.57 47.88 0.58
CA ARG A 282 -12.50 49.32 0.31
C ARG A 282 -13.81 49.92 -0.18
N HIS A 283 -14.91 49.17 -0.15
CA HIS A 283 -16.22 49.60 -0.64
C HIS A 283 -16.73 50.89 0.03
N ASP A 284 -16.25 51.20 1.24
CA ASP A 284 -16.56 52.40 1.99
C ASP A 284 -15.36 53.34 2.20
N ALA A 285 -14.22 53.10 1.52
CA ALA A 285 -13.00 53.91 1.65
C ALA A 285 -13.20 55.37 1.22
N GLU A 286 -14.01 55.58 0.17
CA GLU A 286 -14.36 56.89 -0.38
C GLU A 286 -15.83 56.90 -0.79
N THR A 287 -16.64 57.67 -0.07
CA THR A 287 -18.10 57.72 -0.20
C THR A 287 -18.59 59.16 -0.14
N ALA A 288 -19.84 59.39 -0.51
CA ALA A 288 -20.56 60.59 -0.11
C ALA A 288 -22.00 60.24 0.29
N ALA A 289 -22.55 61.00 1.22
CA ALA A 289 -23.95 60.91 1.63
C ALA A 289 -24.66 62.21 1.28
N GLY A 290 -25.88 62.13 0.76
CA GLY A 290 -26.63 63.31 0.35
C GLY A 290 -28.12 63.24 0.65
N VAL A 291 -28.78 64.39 0.54
CA VAL A 291 -30.24 64.53 0.67
C VAL A 291 -30.76 65.06 -0.65
N SER A 292 -31.81 64.45 -1.18
CA SER A 292 -32.48 64.85 -2.42
C SER A 292 -34.00 64.75 -2.29
N ASN A 293 -34.71 65.52 -3.12
CA ASN A 293 -36.16 65.38 -3.34
C ASN A 293 -36.51 64.40 -4.48
N SER A 294 -35.53 63.75 -5.12
CA SER A 294 -35.80 62.81 -6.21
C SER A 294 -36.09 61.40 -5.69
N ALA A 295 -37.25 60.84 -6.09
CA ALA A 295 -37.57 59.43 -5.87
C ALA A 295 -36.68 58.47 -6.68
N LYS A 296 -36.01 58.99 -7.73
CA LYS A 296 -35.29 58.19 -8.74
C LYS A 296 -33.87 57.81 -8.34
N LEU A 297 -33.34 58.34 -7.24
CA LEU A 297 -32.04 57.98 -6.68
C LEU A 297 -32.15 56.73 -5.80
N TYR A 298 -31.67 55.59 -6.29
CA TYR A 298 -31.66 54.31 -5.58
C TYR A 298 -30.57 53.38 -6.12
N PRO A 299 -30.18 52.32 -5.38
CA PRO A 299 -29.19 51.35 -5.83
C PRO A 299 -29.50 50.80 -7.23
N GLY A 300 -28.50 50.74 -8.11
CA GLY A 300 -28.71 50.46 -9.55
C GLY A 300 -28.82 51.71 -10.42
N LYS A 301 -28.58 52.89 -9.84
CA LYS A 301 -28.44 54.17 -10.54
C LYS A 301 -27.09 54.82 -10.35
N ARG A 302 -26.65 55.54 -11.38
CA ARG A 302 -25.55 56.52 -11.32
C ARG A 302 -26.03 57.88 -11.80
N PHE A 303 -25.39 58.95 -11.36
CA PHE A 303 -25.72 60.31 -11.77
C PHE A 303 -24.52 61.23 -11.71
N THR A 304 -24.56 62.32 -12.47
CA THR A 304 -23.54 63.37 -12.44
C THR A 304 -23.99 64.51 -11.54
N LEU A 305 -23.26 64.76 -10.44
CA LEU A 305 -23.51 65.94 -9.60
C LEU A 305 -23.01 67.18 -10.33
N THR A 306 -23.82 68.25 -10.36
CA THR A 306 -23.43 69.52 -10.97
C THR A 306 -23.73 70.71 -10.05
N GLY A 307 -23.01 71.81 -10.21
CA GLY A 307 -23.27 73.05 -9.47
C GLY A 307 -22.83 73.04 -7.99
N HIS A 308 -22.14 72.00 -7.52
CA HIS A 308 -21.56 71.99 -6.18
C HIS A 308 -20.35 72.95 -6.10
N PRO A 309 -20.17 73.75 -5.03
CA PRO A 309 -19.04 74.69 -4.92
C PRO A 309 -17.65 74.03 -4.99
N SER A 310 -17.53 72.83 -4.45
CA SER A 310 -16.33 72.00 -4.65
C SER A 310 -16.36 71.32 -6.02
N LEU A 311 -15.46 71.73 -6.91
CA LEU A 311 -15.38 71.21 -8.28
C LEU A 311 -15.06 69.72 -8.35
N THR A 312 -14.32 69.17 -7.38
CA THR A 312 -13.96 67.74 -7.35
C THR A 312 -15.16 66.83 -7.09
N LEU A 313 -16.24 67.37 -6.51
CA LEU A 313 -17.47 66.63 -6.26
C LEU A 313 -18.43 66.65 -7.46
N ASN A 314 -18.23 67.57 -8.42
CA ASN A 314 -19.00 67.63 -9.66
C ASN A 314 -18.53 66.58 -10.66
N ARG A 315 -18.83 65.32 -10.34
CA ARG A 315 -18.45 64.12 -11.10
C ARG A 315 -19.59 63.12 -11.07
N GLU A 316 -19.39 61.98 -11.73
CA GLU A 316 -20.36 60.88 -11.70
C GLU A 316 -20.20 60.03 -10.42
N TRP A 317 -21.34 59.67 -9.84
CA TRP A 317 -21.51 58.96 -8.58
C TRP A 317 -22.46 57.77 -8.78
N GLN A 318 -22.09 56.59 -8.28
CA GLN A 318 -22.93 55.40 -8.21
C GLN A 318 -23.68 55.39 -6.89
N VAL A 319 -25.00 55.22 -6.91
CA VAL A 319 -25.82 55.07 -5.70
C VAL A 319 -25.64 53.67 -5.12
N THR A 320 -25.19 53.60 -3.87
CA THR A 320 -24.95 52.36 -3.13
C THR A 320 -26.03 52.09 -2.10
N GLY A 321 -26.70 53.13 -1.60
CA GLY A 321 -27.79 53.01 -0.63
C GLY A 321 -28.76 54.18 -0.72
N CYS A 322 -30.00 53.97 -0.27
CA CYS A 322 -30.94 55.06 -0.02
C CYS A 322 -32.00 54.74 1.04
N VAL A 323 -32.50 55.81 1.65
CA VAL A 323 -33.64 55.85 2.57
C VAL A 323 -34.64 56.87 2.03
N LEU A 324 -35.67 56.36 1.35
CA LEU A 324 -36.75 57.17 0.79
C LEU A 324 -37.90 57.25 1.78
N LYS A 325 -38.28 58.45 2.19
CA LYS A 325 -39.38 58.71 3.12
C LYS A 325 -40.43 59.57 2.45
N GLY A 326 -41.69 59.19 2.57
CA GLY A 326 -42.83 60.00 2.14
C GLY A 326 -43.87 60.10 3.24
N GLU A 327 -44.41 61.31 3.43
CA GLU A 327 -45.53 61.57 4.35
C GLU A 327 -46.68 62.23 3.59
N GLN A 328 -47.89 61.72 3.82
CA GLN A 328 -49.14 62.20 3.25
C GLN A 328 -50.19 62.33 4.37
N PRO A 329 -50.02 63.26 5.32
CA PRO A 329 -50.89 63.34 6.51
C PRO A 329 -52.38 63.55 6.17
N GLN A 330 -52.66 64.22 5.05
CA GLN A 330 -54.02 64.47 4.56
C GLN A 330 -54.76 63.21 4.07
N ALA A 331 -54.08 62.07 3.95
CA ALA A 331 -54.72 60.78 3.68
C ALA A 331 -55.54 60.28 4.88
N GLN A 332 -55.22 60.76 6.09
CA GLN A 332 -55.91 60.41 7.33
C GLN A 332 -57.04 61.41 7.61
N HIS A 333 -58.26 60.91 7.84
CA HIS A 333 -59.39 61.77 8.20
C HIS A 333 -59.11 62.54 9.50
N GLY A 334 -59.34 63.86 9.51
CA GLY A 334 -59.14 64.73 10.67
C GLY A 334 -57.79 65.46 10.76
N LYS A 335 -56.80 65.13 9.92
CA LYS A 335 -55.53 65.88 9.83
C LYS A 335 -55.61 66.94 8.71
N GLN A 336 -55.56 68.22 9.08
CA GLN A 336 -55.53 69.36 8.14
C GLN A 336 -54.30 70.23 8.40
N GLY A 337 -53.68 70.76 7.34
CA GLY A 337 -52.66 71.82 7.43
C GLY A 337 -51.23 71.46 7.01
N GLN A 338 -50.89 70.19 6.75
CA GLN A 338 -49.59 69.78 6.20
C GLN A 338 -49.78 69.11 4.82
N GLY A 339 -48.93 69.47 3.85
CA GLY A 339 -48.94 68.90 2.49
C GLY A 339 -48.12 67.61 2.39
N THR A 340 -48.19 66.93 1.24
CA THR A 340 -47.37 65.75 0.97
C THR A 340 -45.89 66.12 0.90
N THR A 341 -45.02 65.39 1.59
CA THR A 341 -43.56 65.58 1.55
C THR A 341 -42.86 64.31 1.09
N LEU A 342 -41.72 64.48 0.42
CA LEU A 342 -40.82 63.40 0.03
C LEU A 342 -39.37 63.80 0.32
N SER A 343 -38.61 62.91 0.94
CA SER A 343 -37.18 63.08 1.16
C SER A 343 -36.44 61.78 0.86
N ASN A 344 -35.26 61.89 0.26
CA ASN A 344 -34.41 60.76 -0.08
C ASN A 344 -33.00 61.02 0.45
N ASN A 345 -32.60 60.26 1.46
CA ASN A 345 -31.21 60.23 1.92
C ASN A 345 -30.49 59.13 1.14
N PHE A 346 -29.37 59.43 0.49
CA PHE A 346 -28.69 58.45 -0.35
C PHE A 346 -27.19 58.41 -0.05
N ASP A 347 -26.60 57.24 -0.28
CA ASP A 347 -25.17 56.97 -0.18
C ASP A 347 -24.63 56.63 -1.56
N VAL A 348 -23.45 57.14 -1.87
CA VAL A 348 -22.80 56.96 -3.17
C VAL A 348 -21.30 56.69 -3.05
N ILE A 349 -20.75 56.05 -4.08
CA ILE A 349 -19.30 56.01 -4.34
C ILE A 349 -18.98 56.63 -5.70
N PRO A 350 -17.73 57.05 -5.96
CA PRO A 350 -17.34 57.50 -7.29
C PRO A 350 -17.44 56.38 -8.34
N THR A 351 -17.85 56.68 -9.58
CA THR A 351 -17.97 55.66 -10.66
C THR A 351 -16.65 55.26 -11.33
N ASP A 352 -15.50 55.73 -10.82
CA ASP A 352 -14.18 55.34 -11.33
C ASP A 352 -13.70 53.98 -10.82
N ARG A 353 -14.53 53.32 -10.01
CA ARG A 353 -14.34 51.99 -9.44
C ARG A 353 -15.70 51.31 -9.34
N THR A 354 -15.66 49.99 -9.25
CA THR A 354 -16.86 49.19 -9.08
C THR A 354 -17.11 48.93 -7.60
N TRP A 355 -18.34 49.15 -7.14
CA TRP A 355 -18.72 48.79 -5.78
C TRP A 355 -18.73 47.27 -5.61
N ARG A 356 -18.15 46.76 -4.54
CA ARG A 356 -18.18 45.34 -4.17
C ARG A 356 -18.72 45.18 -2.75
N ALA A 357 -19.45 44.09 -2.50
CA ALA A 357 -19.83 43.74 -1.15
C ALA A 357 -18.57 43.44 -0.32
N SER A 358 -18.62 43.76 0.98
CA SER A 358 -17.57 43.31 1.89
C SER A 358 -17.55 41.77 1.94
N PRO A 359 -16.38 41.13 2.04
CA PRO A 359 -16.29 39.67 2.09
C PRO A 359 -17.15 39.10 3.23
N LEU A 360 -18.03 38.15 2.89
CA LEU A 360 -18.94 37.52 3.84
C LEU A 360 -18.34 36.23 4.40
N PRO A 361 -18.63 35.88 5.66
CA PRO A 361 -18.10 34.66 6.26
C PRO A 361 -18.65 33.42 5.54
N LYS A 362 -17.76 32.50 5.22
CA LYS A 362 -18.11 31.17 4.70
C LYS A 362 -18.43 30.23 5.87
N PRO A 363 -19.43 29.33 5.76
CA PRO A 363 -19.64 28.32 6.79
C PRO A 363 -18.41 27.42 6.91
N SER A 364 -18.15 26.97 8.15
CA SER A 364 -17.08 26.04 8.47
C SER A 364 -17.68 24.72 8.94
N VAL A 365 -17.03 23.61 8.60
CA VAL A 365 -17.33 22.30 9.17
C VAL A 365 -16.59 22.17 10.50
N ASP A 366 -17.32 21.90 11.58
CA ASP A 366 -16.75 21.84 12.93
C ASP A 366 -15.78 20.67 13.15
N GLY A 367 -15.88 19.61 12.36
CA GLY A 367 -14.99 18.47 12.43
C GLY A 367 -15.30 17.37 11.42
N PRO A 368 -14.53 16.27 11.44
CA PRO A 368 -14.67 15.20 10.46
C PRO A 368 -16.04 14.52 10.51
N GLN A 369 -16.52 14.07 9.36
CA GLN A 369 -17.80 13.42 9.18
C GLN A 369 -17.63 12.08 8.48
N SER A 370 -18.51 11.11 8.71
CA SER A 370 -18.50 9.90 7.91
C SER A 370 -19.25 10.09 6.59
N ALA A 371 -18.80 9.36 5.56
CA ALA A 371 -19.42 9.31 4.24
C ALA A 371 -19.27 7.91 3.65
N ILE A 372 -20.11 7.56 2.68
CA ILE A 372 -20.07 6.26 2.01
C ILE A 372 -19.42 6.41 0.64
N VAL A 373 -18.42 5.60 0.32
CA VAL A 373 -17.76 5.60 -0.99
C VAL A 373 -18.75 5.15 -2.08
N THR A 374 -18.81 5.88 -3.19
CA THR A 374 -19.70 5.61 -4.31
C THR A 374 -18.95 5.35 -5.61
N GLY A 375 -19.64 4.81 -6.61
CA GLY A 375 -19.11 4.55 -7.93
C GLY A 375 -20.19 4.02 -8.87
N PRO A 376 -19.84 3.68 -10.13
CA PRO A 376 -20.77 3.12 -11.10
C PRO A 376 -21.41 1.81 -10.62
N ALA A 377 -22.61 1.54 -11.11
CA ALA A 377 -23.33 0.32 -10.79
C ALA A 377 -22.50 -0.93 -11.16
N GLY A 378 -22.39 -1.88 -10.22
CA GLY A 378 -21.65 -3.14 -10.40
C GLY A 378 -20.12 -3.04 -10.23
N GLU A 379 -19.60 -1.85 -9.95
CA GLU A 379 -18.17 -1.65 -9.71
C GLU A 379 -17.83 -1.76 -8.21
N GLU A 380 -16.73 -2.45 -7.88
CA GLU A 380 -16.27 -2.57 -6.48
C GLU A 380 -15.23 -1.49 -6.13
N ILE A 381 -14.46 -1.01 -7.11
CA ILE A 381 -13.38 -0.04 -6.91
C ILE A 381 -13.50 1.05 -7.98
N PHE A 382 -13.74 2.29 -7.56
CA PHE A 382 -13.85 3.43 -8.45
C PHE A 382 -12.91 4.55 -7.98
N CYS A 383 -11.77 4.71 -8.66
CA CYS A 383 -10.79 5.74 -8.37
C CYS A 383 -10.17 6.33 -9.63
N ASP A 384 -9.57 7.51 -9.51
CA ASP A 384 -8.81 8.16 -10.58
C ASP A 384 -7.30 7.88 -10.50
N GLU A 385 -6.51 8.52 -11.37
CA GLU A 385 -5.05 8.38 -11.45
C GLU A 385 -4.30 8.78 -10.16
N HIS A 386 -4.95 9.52 -9.27
CA HIS A 386 -4.42 9.96 -7.99
C HIS A 386 -4.90 9.10 -6.82
N GLY A 387 -5.64 8.02 -7.08
CA GLY A 387 -6.24 7.18 -6.04
C GLY A 387 -7.35 7.87 -5.25
N ARG A 388 -7.95 8.93 -5.81
CA ARG A 388 -9.09 9.64 -5.22
C ARG A 388 -10.35 8.81 -5.42
N VAL A 389 -11.31 8.96 -4.51
CA VAL A 389 -12.63 8.31 -4.62
C VAL A 389 -13.74 9.35 -4.54
N ARG A 390 -14.96 8.97 -4.91
CA ARG A 390 -16.16 9.78 -4.70
C ARG A 390 -16.97 9.22 -3.54
N VAL A 391 -17.72 10.09 -2.86
CA VAL A 391 -18.49 9.71 -1.69
C VAL A 391 -19.88 10.32 -1.73
N ARG A 392 -20.76 9.74 -0.92
CA ARG A 392 -22.05 10.31 -0.54
C ARG A 392 -21.99 10.72 0.92
N PHE A 393 -22.19 12.00 1.18
CA PHE A 393 -22.41 12.51 2.53
C PHE A 393 -23.82 12.19 3.00
N HIS A 394 -23.99 11.95 4.31
CA HIS A 394 -25.29 11.56 4.87
C HIS A 394 -26.34 12.68 4.79
N TRP A 395 -25.90 13.94 4.80
CA TRP A 395 -26.77 15.11 4.69
C TRP A 395 -27.13 15.48 3.25
N ASP A 396 -26.45 14.90 2.24
CA ASP A 396 -26.74 15.22 0.84
C ASP A 396 -27.96 14.44 0.33
N ARG A 397 -29.11 15.13 0.36
CA ARG A 397 -30.40 14.64 -0.12
C ARG A 397 -30.55 14.66 -1.65
N TYR A 398 -29.69 15.38 -2.36
CA TYR A 398 -29.71 15.49 -3.83
C TYR A 398 -28.74 14.51 -4.49
N CYS A 399 -27.93 13.82 -3.68
CA CYS A 399 -26.95 12.84 -4.12
C CYS A 399 -27.61 11.70 -4.91
N PRO A 400 -27.17 11.43 -6.15
CA PRO A 400 -27.65 10.28 -6.92
C PRO A 400 -27.20 8.92 -6.36
N GLY A 401 -26.14 8.90 -5.53
CA GLY A 401 -25.59 7.67 -4.94
C GLY A 401 -24.77 6.82 -5.90
N ASN A 402 -24.31 7.39 -7.01
CA ASN A 402 -23.53 6.73 -8.06
C ASN A 402 -22.18 7.45 -8.28
N GLU A 403 -21.57 7.30 -9.45
CA GLU A 403 -20.35 8.01 -9.84
C GLU A 403 -20.47 9.53 -9.76
N ASP A 404 -21.65 10.14 -9.85
CA ASP A 404 -21.81 11.61 -9.83
C ASP A 404 -22.10 12.18 -8.42
N SER A 405 -21.86 11.39 -7.36
CA SER A 405 -22.22 11.75 -5.99
C SER A 405 -21.44 12.93 -5.40
N SER A 406 -20.15 13.08 -5.75
CA SER A 406 -19.28 14.15 -5.26
C SER A 406 -18.12 14.41 -6.23
N CYS A 407 -17.31 15.43 -5.93
CA CYS A 407 -16.01 15.59 -6.56
C CYS A 407 -15.06 14.44 -6.19
N TRP A 408 -13.90 14.40 -6.83
CA TRP A 408 -12.84 13.46 -6.51
C TRP A 408 -12.10 13.87 -5.22
N ILE A 409 -12.26 13.07 -4.17
CA ILE A 409 -11.73 13.34 -2.83
C ILE A 409 -10.43 12.56 -2.61
N ARG A 410 -9.37 13.26 -2.19
CA ARG A 410 -8.09 12.62 -1.85
C ARG A 410 -8.21 11.73 -0.62
N VAL A 411 -7.49 10.62 -0.63
CA VAL A 411 -7.47 9.64 0.46
C VAL A 411 -6.11 9.63 1.11
N SER A 412 -6.07 10.02 2.39
CA SER A 412 -4.89 9.88 3.23
C SER A 412 -4.41 8.43 3.26
N GLN A 413 -3.09 8.25 3.11
CA GLN A 413 -2.43 6.96 3.16
C GLN A 413 -1.54 6.90 4.42
N PRO A 414 -1.32 5.71 5.02
CA PRO A 414 -0.41 5.56 6.15
C PRO A 414 1.02 6.04 5.86
N TRP A 415 1.47 5.91 4.61
CA TRP A 415 2.78 6.40 4.14
C TRP A 415 2.72 6.66 2.63
N ALA A 416 3.09 7.85 2.17
CA ALA A 416 3.07 8.23 0.76
C ALA A 416 4.35 9.00 0.39
N GLY A 417 5.13 8.44 -0.54
CA GLY A 417 6.34 9.06 -1.12
C GLY A 417 6.33 9.01 -2.64
N ALA A 418 7.34 9.61 -3.28
CA ALA A 418 7.45 9.66 -4.73
C ALA A 418 7.76 8.27 -5.32
N GLY A 419 6.72 7.56 -5.77
CA GLY A 419 6.83 6.21 -6.34
C GLY A 419 6.95 5.08 -5.31
N PHE A 420 6.70 5.35 -4.03
CA PHE A 420 6.75 4.34 -2.95
C PHE A 420 5.75 4.67 -1.84
N GLY A 421 5.40 3.69 -1.01
CA GLY A 421 4.51 3.87 0.15
C GLY A 421 3.44 2.81 0.24
N HIS A 422 2.43 3.07 1.07
CA HIS A 422 1.24 2.25 1.21
C HIS A 422 0.12 2.79 0.32
N LEU A 423 -0.58 1.90 -0.36
CA LEU A 423 -1.76 2.25 -1.15
C LEU A 423 -2.88 1.25 -0.88
N ALA A 424 -3.91 1.71 -0.18
CA ALA A 424 -5.17 1.01 -0.11
C ALA A 424 -6.25 1.95 -0.63
N ILE A 425 -7.02 1.56 -1.64
CA ILE A 425 -8.11 2.39 -2.16
C ILE A 425 -9.40 2.01 -1.42
N PRO A 426 -10.19 2.97 -0.90
CA PRO A 426 -11.53 2.70 -0.38
C PRO A 426 -12.42 2.11 -1.48
N ARG A 427 -13.19 1.07 -1.16
CA ARG A 427 -14.10 0.42 -2.10
C ARG A 427 -15.49 0.99 -2.02
N VAL A 428 -16.26 0.90 -3.12
CA VAL A 428 -17.67 1.30 -3.16
C VAL A 428 -18.44 0.60 -2.03
N GLY A 429 -19.25 1.37 -1.29
CA GLY A 429 -20.01 0.91 -0.14
C GLY A 429 -19.26 0.95 1.19
N GLN A 430 -17.95 1.21 1.22
CA GLN A 430 -17.21 1.37 2.48
C GLN A 430 -17.46 2.74 3.11
N GLU A 431 -17.51 2.77 4.44
CA GLU A 431 -17.57 4.00 5.22
C GLU A 431 -16.16 4.58 5.44
N VAL A 432 -16.04 5.88 5.16
CA VAL A 432 -14.81 6.67 5.30
C VAL A 432 -15.06 7.87 6.19
N ILE A 433 -13.99 8.38 6.82
CA ILE A 433 -14.01 9.62 7.59
C ILE A 433 -13.44 10.73 6.71
N VAL A 434 -14.25 11.73 6.41
CA VAL A 434 -13.95 12.90 5.60
C VAL A 434 -13.74 14.09 6.52
N ASP A 435 -12.56 14.69 6.46
CA ASP A 435 -12.24 15.98 7.03
C ASP A 435 -12.30 17.07 5.95
N PHE A 436 -12.25 18.33 6.34
CA PHE A 436 -12.39 19.47 5.44
C PHE A 436 -11.22 20.43 5.66
N LEU A 437 -10.40 20.65 4.63
CA LEU A 437 -9.20 21.49 4.75
C LEU A 437 -9.61 22.91 5.15
N ASN A 438 -9.02 23.43 6.22
CA ASN A 438 -9.36 24.73 6.83
C ASN A 438 -10.84 24.84 7.27
N GLY A 439 -11.52 23.70 7.47
CA GLY A 439 -12.96 23.66 7.74
C GLY A 439 -13.83 24.02 6.53
N ASP A 440 -13.24 24.22 5.35
CA ASP A 440 -13.98 24.65 4.15
C ASP A 440 -14.80 23.47 3.57
N PRO A 441 -16.14 23.55 3.54
CA PRO A 441 -17.00 22.50 2.98
C PRO A 441 -16.68 22.10 1.53
N ASP A 442 -16.04 22.99 0.77
CA ASP A 442 -15.66 22.76 -0.63
C ASP A 442 -14.33 21.99 -0.77
N GLN A 443 -13.61 21.74 0.33
CA GLN A 443 -12.27 21.11 0.34
C GLN A 443 -12.23 19.79 1.15
N PRO A 444 -13.05 18.78 0.80
CA PRO A 444 -13.03 17.52 1.51
C PRO A 444 -11.73 16.72 1.28
N ILE A 445 -11.32 15.97 2.31
CA ILE A 445 -10.21 15.01 2.28
C ILE A 445 -10.53 13.81 3.17
N ILE A 446 -10.36 12.59 2.66
CA ILE A 446 -10.58 11.37 3.46
C ILE A 446 -9.36 11.14 4.35
N MET A 447 -9.57 11.09 5.66
CA MET A 447 -8.52 10.94 6.67
C MET A 447 -8.54 9.57 7.36
N GLY A 448 -9.62 8.80 7.21
CA GLY A 448 -9.75 7.51 7.89
C GLY A 448 -10.84 6.62 7.33
N ARG A 449 -11.00 5.46 7.96
CA ARG A 449 -12.01 4.45 7.63
C ARG A 449 -12.56 3.83 8.90
N THR A 450 -13.82 3.45 8.88
CA THR A 450 -14.46 2.79 10.02
C THR A 450 -15.17 1.51 9.58
N TYR A 451 -15.17 0.52 10.46
CA TYR A 451 -16.07 -0.62 10.35
C TYR A 451 -17.43 -0.24 10.95
N HIS A 452 -18.50 -0.81 10.41
CA HIS A 452 -19.87 -0.67 10.92
C HIS A 452 -20.56 -2.04 10.94
N GLN A 453 -21.88 -2.08 11.16
CA GLN A 453 -22.62 -3.33 11.33
C GLN A 453 -22.50 -4.28 10.13
N ASP A 454 -22.58 -3.76 8.91
CA ASP A 454 -22.60 -4.54 7.68
C ASP A 454 -21.20 -4.70 7.06
N ASN A 455 -20.29 -3.78 7.37
CA ASN A 455 -18.86 -3.88 7.04
C ASN A 455 -18.08 -4.13 8.32
N ARG A 456 -18.04 -5.40 8.75
CA ARG A 456 -17.35 -5.82 9.98
C ARG A 456 -15.84 -5.98 9.77
N SER A 457 -15.09 -5.81 10.85
CA SER A 457 -13.66 -6.13 10.88
C SER A 457 -13.41 -7.61 10.57
N PRO A 458 -12.25 -7.97 9.99
CA PRO A 458 -11.82 -9.36 9.89
C PRO A 458 -11.84 -10.08 11.25
N GLY A 459 -12.13 -11.38 11.22
CA GLY A 459 -12.22 -12.21 12.42
C GLY A 459 -13.58 -12.10 13.12
N SER A 460 -13.61 -12.40 14.42
CA SER A 460 -14.84 -12.48 15.21
C SER A 460 -14.67 -11.75 16.54
N LEU A 461 -14.50 -10.43 16.49
CA LEU A 461 -14.39 -9.60 17.69
C LEU A 461 -15.65 -9.71 18.57
N PRO A 462 -15.50 -9.75 19.91
CA PRO A 462 -14.25 -9.58 20.68
C PRO A 462 -13.39 -10.85 20.82
N GLY A 463 -13.78 -11.99 20.24
CA GLY A 463 -13.04 -13.26 20.35
C GLY A 463 -11.63 -13.22 19.78
N THR A 464 -11.38 -12.43 18.73
CA THR A 464 -10.07 -12.24 18.08
C THR A 464 -9.34 -10.98 18.55
N LYS A 465 -9.58 -10.52 19.79
CA LYS A 465 -9.03 -9.26 20.32
C LYS A 465 -7.49 -9.19 20.39
N THR A 466 -6.81 -10.34 20.39
CA THR A 466 -5.34 -10.46 20.39
C THR A 466 -4.76 -10.54 18.98
N GLN A 467 -5.59 -10.40 17.94
CA GLN A 467 -5.16 -10.48 16.56
C GLN A 467 -5.04 -9.09 15.93
N MET A 468 -3.92 -8.86 15.23
CA MET A 468 -3.76 -7.78 14.28
C MET A 468 -3.75 -8.37 12.87
N THR A 469 -4.46 -7.73 11.93
CA THR A 469 -4.69 -8.30 10.60
C THR A 469 -4.65 -7.23 9.51
N ILE A 470 -3.87 -7.51 8.46
CA ILE A 470 -3.95 -6.84 7.16
C ILE A 470 -4.52 -7.86 6.18
N ARG A 471 -5.80 -7.72 5.85
CA ARG A 471 -6.52 -8.63 4.96
C ARG A 471 -7.10 -7.87 3.77
N SER A 472 -6.84 -8.38 2.57
CA SER A 472 -7.42 -7.90 1.31
C SER A 472 -8.67 -8.69 0.92
N LYS A 473 -9.35 -8.29 -0.15
CA LYS A 473 -10.43 -9.06 -0.78
C LYS A 473 -10.14 -9.18 -2.28
N THR A 474 -10.26 -10.37 -2.86
CA THR A 474 -10.18 -10.57 -4.31
C THR A 474 -11.20 -9.66 -4.99
N TYR A 475 -10.76 -8.89 -5.98
CA TYR A 475 -11.63 -8.01 -6.75
C TYR A 475 -12.72 -8.82 -7.47
N LYS A 476 -13.99 -8.44 -7.28
CA LYS A 476 -15.16 -9.15 -7.84
C LYS A 476 -15.18 -10.65 -7.50
N GLY A 477 -14.63 -11.05 -6.35
CA GLY A 477 -14.56 -12.43 -5.87
C GLY A 477 -14.58 -12.55 -4.35
N SER A 478 -14.47 -13.78 -3.84
CA SER A 478 -14.58 -14.09 -2.40
C SER A 478 -13.25 -14.42 -1.70
N GLY A 479 -12.15 -14.55 -2.45
CA GLY A 479 -10.83 -14.86 -1.89
C GLY A 479 -10.17 -13.68 -1.16
N PHE A 480 -9.00 -13.93 -0.56
CA PHE A 480 -8.23 -12.91 0.17
C PHE A 480 -6.74 -13.23 0.28
N ASN A 481 -5.90 -12.20 0.34
CA ASN A 481 -4.54 -12.29 0.87
C ASN A 481 -4.51 -11.73 2.29
N GLU A 482 -3.71 -12.30 3.18
CA GLU A 482 -3.67 -11.93 4.60
C GLU A 482 -2.25 -12.01 5.19
N LEU A 483 -1.92 -10.98 5.97
CA LEU A 483 -0.85 -11.00 6.97
C LEU A 483 -1.51 -10.80 8.34
N ARG A 484 -1.41 -11.79 9.22
CA ARG A 484 -2.00 -11.77 10.56
C ARG A 484 -0.96 -12.08 11.62
N PHE A 485 -1.02 -11.33 12.72
CA PHE A 485 -0.25 -11.54 13.94
C PHE A 485 -1.24 -11.93 15.05
N GLU A 486 -0.97 -13.03 15.75
CA GLU A 486 -1.66 -13.47 16.96
C GLU A 486 -0.71 -13.25 18.14
N ASP A 487 -1.15 -12.47 19.12
CA ASP A 487 -0.37 -12.11 20.31
C ASP A 487 -0.90 -12.79 21.59
N ALA A 488 -1.76 -13.81 21.46
CA ALA A 488 -2.16 -14.62 22.60
C ALA A 488 -0.95 -15.35 23.20
N THR A 489 -0.68 -15.11 24.48
CA THR A 489 0.47 -15.65 25.20
C THR A 489 0.56 -17.18 25.10
N GLY A 490 1.70 -17.69 24.64
CA GLY A 490 1.96 -19.11 24.44
C GLY A 490 1.25 -19.72 23.22
N LYS A 491 0.64 -18.88 22.38
CA LYS A 491 -0.03 -19.24 21.12
C LYS A 491 0.28 -18.23 20.01
N GLU A 492 1.40 -17.54 20.13
CA GLU A 492 1.82 -16.50 19.21
C GLU A 492 1.99 -17.07 17.80
N GLN A 493 1.50 -16.37 16.79
CA GLN A 493 1.56 -16.83 15.40
C GLN A 493 1.68 -15.66 14.43
N VAL A 494 2.59 -15.80 13.46
CA VAL A 494 2.53 -15.03 12.21
C VAL A 494 1.93 -15.92 11.13
N TYR A 495 0.84 -15.48 10.52
CA TYR A 495 0.15 -16.17 9.44
C TYR A 495 0.24 -15.35 8.16
N ILE A 496 0.76 -15.97 7.10
CA ILE A 496 0.87 -15.40 5.76
C ILE A 496 0.05 -16.27 4.81
N HIS A 497 -0.94 -15.67 4.16
CA HIS A 497 -1.78 -16.33 3.17
C HIS A 497 -1.76 -15.60 1.84
N ALA A 498 -1.37 -16.31 0.78
CA ALA A 498 -1.47 -15.87 -0.60
C ALA A 498 -2.60 -16.63 -1.31
N GLN A 499 -3.56 -15.90 -1.88
CA GLN A 499 -4.71 -16.50 -2.55
C GLN A 499 -4.34 -17.28 -3.83
N LYS A 500 -3.20 -16.97 -4.45
CA LYS A 500 -2.75 -17.57 -5.71
C LYS A 500 -1.24 -17.81 -5.75
N ASN A 501 -0.46 -16.81 -6.12
CA ASN A 501 1.00 -16.90 -6.18
C ASN A 501 1.61 -16.17 -4.99
N MET A 502 2.73 -16.70 -4.46
CA MET A 502 3.60 -16.02 -3.51
C MET A 502 5.01 -15.98 -4.10
N ASP A 503 5.45 -14.80 -4.50
CA ASP A 503 6.80 -14.56 -4.98
C ASP A 503 7.62 -13.90 -3.88
N THR A 504 8.87 -14.34 -3.68
CA THR A 504 9.79 -13.77 -2.70
C THR A 504 11.15 -13.57 -3.35
N GLU A 505 11.56 -12.33 -3.50
CA GLU A 505 12.84 -11.95 -4.10
C GLU A 505 13.76 -11.33 -3.03
N VAL A 506 14.95 -11.88 -2.87
CA VAL A 506 15.97 -11.39 -1.93
C VAL A 506 17.25 -11.13 -2.71
N LEU A 507 17.65 -9.86 -2.79
CA LEU A 507 18.78 -9.42 -3.64
C LEU A 507 20.16 -9.80 -3.08
N ASN A 508 20.23 -10.23 -1.82
CA ASN A 508 21.48 -10.62 -1.18
C ASN A 508 21.27 -11.92 -0.37
N ASN A 509 21.23 -11.84 0.95
CA ASN A 509 21.16 -13.02 1.81
C ASN A 509 19.75 -13.23 2.37
N ARG A 510 19.23 -14.45 2.24
CA ARG A 510 18.06 -14.95 2.98
C ARG A 510 18.54 -15.91 4.07
N THR A 511 18.27 -15.59 5.33
CA THR A 511 18.50 -16.48 6.47
C THR A 511 17.17 -17.00 7.01
N THR A 512 17.11 -18.27 7.37
CA THR A 512 15.95 -18.87 8.03
C THR A 512 16.47 -19.72 9.19
N ASP A 513 16.05 -19.40 10.41
CA ASP A 513 16.42 -20.08 11.64
C ASP A 513 15.14 -20.51 12.36
N VAL A 514 14.95 -21.81 12.51
CA VAL A 514 13.76 -22.41 13.12
C VAL A 514 14.22 -23.24 14.31
N LYS A 515 13.77 -22.86 15.51
CA LYS A 515 14.27 -23.43 16.78
C LYS A 515 13.73 -24.82 17.10
N VAL A 516 12.58 -25.17 16.54
CA VAL A 516 11.91 -26.46 16.79
C VAL A 516 11.77 -27.17 15.45
N ASP A 517 10.61 -27.09 14.80
CA ASP A 517 10.33 -27.86 13.59
C ASP A 517 10.02 -26.97 12.38
N HIS A 518 10.56 -27.36 11.22
CA HIS A 518 10.18 -26.80 9.92
C HIS A 518 9.48 -27.88 9.09
N THR A 519 8.24 -27.61 8.68
CA THR A 519 7.46 -28.47 7.78
C THR A 519 7.11 -27.71 6.51
N GLU A 520 7.44 -28.29 5.36
CA GLU A 520 7.08 -27.78 4.03
C GLU A 520 6.32 -28.88 3.28
N THR A 521 5.20 -28.54 2.63
CA THR A 521 4.40 -29.47 1.85
C THR A 521 4.13 -28.90 0.47
N ILE A 522 4.63 -29.56 -0.57
CA ILE A 522 4.49 -29.14 -1.96
C ILE A 522 3.52 -30.08 -2.66
N GLY A 523 2.34 -29.57 -3.04
CA GLY A 523 1.29 -30.39 -3.66
C GLY A 523 1.57 -30.83 -5.10
N ASN A 524 2.59 -30.25 -5.75
CA ASN A 524 3.00 -30.61 -7.11
C ASN A 524 4.53 -30.69 -7.19
N ASN A 525 5.20 -29.74 -7.87
CA ASN A 525 6.65 -29.80 -8.11
C ASN A 525 7.41 -28.77 -7.28
N GLN A 526 8.57 -29.17 -6.75
CA GLN A 526 9.59 -28.28 -6.20
C GLN A 526 10.80 -28.25 -7.15
N LYS A 527 11.25 -27.06 -7.54
CA LYS A 527 12.47 -26.87 -8.33
C LYS A 527 13.45 -26.01 -7.55
N ILE A 528 14.65 -26.53 -7.30
CA ILE A 528 15.75 -25.82 -6.67
C ILE A 528 16.89 -25.74 -7.67
N THR A 529 17.35 -24.52 -7.97
CA THR A 529 18.53 -24.28 -8.82
C THR A 529 19.61 -23.63 -7.97
N VAL A 530 20.80 -24.23 -7.93
CA VAL A 530 21.95 -23.69 -7.20
C VAL A 530 23.06 -23.37 -8.19
N GLY A 531 23.46 -22.11 -8.29
CA GLY A 531 24.38 -21.65 -9.33
C GLY A 531 25.87 -21.97 -9.08
N LEU A 532 26.29 -22.12 -7.82
CA LEU A 532 27.69 -22.40 -7.45
C LEU A 532 27.81 -23.73 -6.71
N GLY A 533 27.31 -23.79 -5.47
CA GLY A 533 27.40 -24.97 -4.63
C GLY A 533 26.34 -24.96 -3.54
N GLN A 534 25.84 -26.15 -3.22
CA GLN A 534 24.93 -26.38 -2.10
C GLN A 534 25.66 -27.24 -1.08
N THR A 535 25.79 -26.75 0.14
CA THR A 535 26.26 -27.56 1.27
C THR A 535 25.06 -27.84 2.17
N VAL A 536 24.70 -29.11 2.30
CA VAL A 536 23.70 -29.56 3.27
C VAL A 536 24.44 -30.31 4.36
N THR A 537 24.54 -29.68 5.53
CA THR A 537 25.08 -30.33 6.72
C THR A 537 23.90 -30.75 7.59
N VAL A 538 23.71 -32.06 7.75
CA VAL A 538 22.80 -32.64 8.75
C VAL A 538 23.67 -33.02 9.95
N GLY A 539 23.19 -32.74 11.17
CA GLY A 539 23.99 -32.55 12.39
C GLY A 539 24.94 -33.68 12.85
N LYS A 540 25.59 -33.41 13.99
CA LYS A 540 26.72 -34.18 14.57
C LYS A 540 26.46 -34.68 16.02
N GLU A 541 25.21 -34.72 16.48
CA GLU A 541 24.90 -35.13 17.86
C GLU A 541 24.16 -36.46 17.92
N ASN A 542 24.79 -37.40 18.62
CA ASN A 542 24.27 -38.73 18.92
C ASN A 542 23.04 -38.65 19.84
N ALA A 543 21.85 -38.78 19.27
CA ALA A 543 20.69 -39.30 19.97
C ALA A 543 19.78 -40.06 18.99
N ALA A 544 20.05 -41.36 18.85
CA ALA A 544 19.19 -42.38 18.24
C ALA A 544 18.68 -42.11 16.81
N GLY A 545 19.38 -42.71 15.82
CA GLY A 545 18.79 -43.10 14.54
C GLY A 545 18.58 -41.95 13.55
N HIS A 546 19.63 -41.61 12.81
CA HIS A 546 19.49 -40.80 11.60
C HIS A 546 19.72 -41.68 10.39
N ASP A 547 18.62 -42.10 9.76
CA ASP A 547 18.64 -42.67 8.42
C ASP A 547 18.37 -41.55 7.41
N ARG A 548 19.28 -41.37 6.46
CA ARG A 548 18.92 -40.71 5.22
C ARG A 548 18.28 -41.75 4.31
N THR A 549 16.97 -41.91 4.40
CA THR A 549 16.22 -42.76 3.46
C THR A 549 15.88 -41.96 2.21
N VAL A 550 16.46 -42.35 1.07
CA VAL A 550 16.09 -41.83 -0.26
C VAL A 550 15.33 -42.94 -0.99
N THR A 551 14.02 -42.78 -1.20
CA THR A 551 13.20 -43.69 -2.01
C THR A 551 12.98 -43.08 -3.39
N VAL A 552 13.44 -43.76 -4.44
CA VAL A 552 13.24 -43.35 -5.83
C VAL A 552 12.29 -44.34 -6.51
N ALA A 553 11.13 -43.88 -6.95
CA ALA A 553 10.08 -44.75 -7.49
C ALA A 553 10.32 -45.21 -8.93
N HIS A 554 11.11 -44.48 -9.72
CA HIS A 554 11.36 -44.77 -11.14
C HIS A 554 12.87 -44.87 -11.43
N ASP A 555 13.55 -43.75 -11.66
CA ASP A 555 14.94 -43.70 -12.06
C ASP A 555 15.75 -42.65 -11.26
N GLN A 556 17.01 -42.97 -11.00
CA GLN A 556 17.97 -42.04 -10.40
C GLN A 556 19.18 -41.93 -11.33
N SER A 557 19.52 -40.70 -11.74
CA SER A 557 20.73 -40.40 -12.51
C SER A 557 21.64 -39.46 -11.72
N SER A 558 22.92 -39.79 -11.63
CA SER A 558 23.94 -38.99 -10.95
C SER A 558 25.16 -38.85 -11.85
N ILE A 559 25.47 -37.62 -12.28
CA ILE A 559 26.63 -37.30 -13.11
C ILE A 559 27.61 -36.49 -12.26
N THR A 560 28.84 -36.97 -12.10
CA THR A 560 29.93 -36.23 -11.44
C THR A 560 30.91 -35.74 -12.49
N GLY A 561 31.06 -34.41 -12.63
CA GLY A 561 31.88 -33.81 -13.69
C GLY A 561 33.39 -33.78 -13.40
N ASN A 562 33.81 -34.00 -12.16
CA ASN A 562 35.20 -34.10 -11.75
C ASN A 562 35.37 -35.33 -10.83
N ASP A 563 35.84 -35.18 -9.60
CA ASP A 563 36.06 -36.32 -8.69
C ASP A 563 34.84 -36.65 -7.82
N ARG A 564 34.59 -37.95 -7.62
CA ARG A 564 33.68 -38.49 -6.59
C ARG A 564 34.51 -39.26 -5.56
N GLN A 565 34.54 -38.79 -4.32
CA GLN A 565 35.13 -39.53 -3.19
C GLN A 565 34.01 -40.02 -2.25
N ILE A 566 34.08 -41.29 -1.85
CA ILE A 566 33.18 -41.90 -0.86
C ILE A 566 34.06 -42.46 0.25
N THR A 567 33.77 -42.10 1.51
CA THR A 567 34.40 -42.67 2.70
C THR A 567 33.30 -43.27 3.56
N VAL A 568 33.37 -44.56 3.85
CA VAL A 568 32.42 -45.27 4.72
C VAL A 568 33.15 -45.68 5.99
N GLY A 569 32.63 -45.29 7.15
CA GLY A 569 33.29 -45.50 8.45
C GLY A 569 33.06 -46.87 9.08
N HIS A 570 32.03 -47.60 8.64
CA HIS A 570 31.71 -48.96 9.10
C HIS A 570 31.50 -49.86 7.86
N ASP A 571 30.27 -50.27 7.55
CA ASP A 571 29.97 -51.17 6.43
C ASP A 571 29.31 -50.45 5.25
N ASP A 572 29.73 -50.78 4.02
CA ASP A 572 29.03 -50.43 2.78
C ASP A 572 28.41 -51.69 2.17
N THR A 573 27.07 -51.77 2.15
CA THR A 573 26.35 -52.91 1.56
C THR A 573 25.59 -52.46 0.32
N VAL A 574 25.97 -53.00 -0.85
CA VAL A 574 25.30 -52.73 -2.12
C VAL A 574 24.58 -53.99 -2.61
N THR A 575 23.24 -53.99 -2.57
CA THR A 575 22.41 -55.06 -3.14
C THR A 575 21.83 -54.62 -4.48
N VAL A 576 22.12 -55.38 -5.55
CA VAL A 576 21.54 -55.17 -6.88
C VAL A 576 20.70 -56.39 -7.24
N LYS A 577 19.40 -56.21 -7.49
CA LYS A 577 18.47 -57.33 -7.76
C LYS A 577 18.58 -57.91 -9.17
N ASN A 578 18.94 -57.07 -10.15
CA ASN A 578 19.13 -57.48 -11.54
C ASN A 578 20.62 -57.38 -11.91
N ASP A 579 20.97 -56.43 -12.77
CA ASP A 579 22.28 -56.28 -13.38
C ASP A 579 23.04 -55.07 -12.83
N ARG A 580 24.34 -55.26 -12.56
CA ARG A 580 25.31 -54.19 -12.29
C ARG A 580 26.32 -54.13 -13.43
N LYS A 581 26.28 -53.10 -14.26
CA LYS A 581 27.33 -52.81 -15.27
C LYS A 581 28.32 -51.80 -14.71
N THR A 582 29.60 -52.16 -14.68
CA THR A 582 30.71 -51.25 -14.32
C THR A 582 31.65 -51.13 -15.52
N GLU A 583 31.92 -49.90 -15.97
CA GLU A 583 32.83 -49.60 -17.09
C GLU A 583 33.88 -48.59 -16.62
N VAL A 584 35.16 -48.95 -16.73
CA VAL A 584 36.31 -48.10 -16.34
C VAL A 584 37.18 -47.91 -17.58
N THR A 585 37.37 -46.66 -18.02
CA THR A 585 38.03 -46.35 -19.30
C THR A 585 39.55 -46.23 -19.21
N HIS A 586 40.09 -45.98 -18.01
CA HIS A 586 41.52 -45.90 -17.74
C HIS A 586 41.91 -47.02 -16.76
N ASP A 587 42.18 -46.68 -15.49
CA ASP A 587 42.69 -47.63 -14.51
C ASP A 587 41.67 -47.94 -13.42
N ARG A 588 41.48 -49.22 -13.12
CA ARG A 588 40.90 -49.69 -11.85
C ARG A 588 42.05 -50.18 -10.96
N ARG A 589 42.22 -49.57 -9.79
CA ARG A 589 43.12 -50.05 -8.73
C ARG A 589 42.30 -50.45 -7.52
N GLU A 590 42.53 -51.64 -7.01
CA GLU A 590 41.84 -52.22 -5.87
C GLU A 590 42.88 -52.75 -4.88
N ARG A 591 42.70 -52.46 -3.60
CA ARG A 591 43.54 -52.94 -2.51
C ARG A 591 42.62 -53.44 -1.41
N VAL A 592 42.62 -54.74 -1.17
CA VAL A 592 41.88 -55.38 -0.09
C VAL A 592 42.82 -55.57 1.09
N GLY A 593 42.39 -55.19 2.29
CA GLY A 593 43.25 -55.17 3.50
C GLY A 593 43.35 -56.51 4.22
N ASN A 594 42.26 -57.29 4.23
CA ASN A 594 42.19 -58.65 4.76
C ASN A 594 41.89 -59.61 3.61
N ASP A 595 40.64 -60.06 3.48
CA ASP A 595 40.25 -61.13 2.55
C ASP A 595 39.37 -60.62 1.40
N GLU A 596 39.66 -61.06 0.19
CA GLU A 596 38.77 -60.93 -0.97
C GLU A 596 38.18 -62.32 -1.27
N THR A 597 36.85 -62.45 -1.16
CA THR A 597 36.14 -63.65 -1.62
C THR A 597 35.35 -63.33 -2.87
N LEU A 598 35.69 -64.00 -3.98
CA LEU A 598 34.97 -63.88 -5.25
C LEU A 598 34.28 -65.21 -5.59
N VAL A 599 32.95 -65.22 -5.54
CA VAL A 599 32.12 -66.34 -6.00
C VAL A 599 31.46 -65.95 -7.33
N VAL A 600 31.65 -66.77 -8.37
CA VAL A 600 31.00 -66.59 -9.68
C VAL A 600 30.27 -67.88 -10.01
N SER A 601 28.93 -67.88 -9.98
CA SER A 601 28.11 -69.10 -10.11
C SER A 601 28.03 -69.65 -11.53
N ASN A 602 28.25 -68.82 -12.55
CA ASN A 602 28.24 -69.23 -13.95
C ASN A 602 29.64 -69.04 -14.57
N ASP A 603 29.78 -68.17 -15.56
CA ASP A 603 31.05 -67.96 -16.25
C ASP A 603 31.85 -66.78 -15.67
N ARG A 604 33.13 -67.00 -15.32
CA ARG A 604 34.14 -65.94 -15.22
C ARG A 604 35.00 -65.92 -16.47
N ARG A 605 34.90 -64.88 -17.30
CA ARG A 605 35.77 -64.67 -18.47
C ARG A 605 36.76 -63.55 -18.20
N ILE A 606 38.06 -63.86 -18.31
CA ILE A 606 39.15 -62.89 -18.17
C ILE A 606 39.87 -62.79 -19.51
N SER A 607 40.04 -61.58 -20.03
CA SER A 607 40.79 -61.31 -21.25
C SER A 607 41.76 -60.15 -20.99
N VAL A 608 43.06 -60.45 -21.00
CA VAL A 608 44.12 -59.44 -20.83
C VAL A 608 44.86 -59.29 -22.16
N LYS A 609 44.82 -58.10 -22.77
CA LYS A 609 45.54 -57.83 -24.03
C LYS A 609 47.03 -57.55 -23.81
N GLY A 610 47.37 -56.99 -22.66
CA GLY A 610 48.73 -56.67 -22.26
C GLY A 610 49.36 -57.79 -21.44
N LYS A 611 50.13 -57.42 -20.42
CA LYS A 611 50.75 -58.35 -19.48
C LYS A 611 49.79 -58.68 -18.35
N GLN A 612 49.63 -59.96 -18.04
CA GLN A 612 49.05 -60.42 -16.78
C GLN A 612 50.19 -60.91 -15.88
N GLU A 613 50.36 -60.28 -14.72
CA GLU A 613 51.29 -60.71 -13.69
C GLU A 613 50.51 -61.22 -12.48
N HIS A 614 50.96 -62.33 -11.90
CA HIS A 614 50.40 -62.88 -10.67
C HIS A 614 51.58 -63.29 -9.79
N THR A 615 51.64 -62.68 -8.60
CA THR A 615 52.61 -63.03 -7.56
C THR A 615 51.84 -63.54 -6.36
N THR A 616 52.17 -64.73 -5.89
CA THR A 616 51.62 -65.30 -4.66
C THR A 616 52.79 -65.50 -3.69
N THR A 617 52.70 -64.94 -2.48
CA THR A 617 53.75 -65.06 -1.45
C THR A 617 53.57 -66.32 -0.59
N GLY A 618 52.32 -66.70 -0.33
CA GLY A 618 51.95 -67.99 0.27
C GLY A 618 51.71 -69.06 -0.79
N ASP A 619 50.83 -70.01 -0.47
CA ASP A 619 50.51 -71.11 -1.38
C ASP A 619 49.59 -70.67 -2.52
N HIS A 620 49.97 -71.00 -3.76
CA HIS A 620 49.09 -70.89 -4.93
C HIS A 620 48.45 -72.26 -5.21
N ILE A 621 47.24 -72.48 -4.70
CA ILE A 621 46.51 -73.73 -4.91
C ILE A 621 45.51 -73.55 -6.06
N SER A 622 45.62 -74.38 -7.10
CA SER A 622 44.71 -74.39 -8.25
C SER A 622 44.10 -75.77 -8.42
N LEU A 623 42.82 -75.92 -8.06
CA LEU A 623 42.03 -77.12 -8.30
C LEU A 623 41.14 -76.91 -9.54
N VAL A 624 41.31 -77.74 -10.56
CA VAL A 624 40.43 -77.76 -11.74
C VAL A 624 39.76 -79.13 -11.80
N LYS A 625 38.45 -79.19 -11.52
CA LYS A 625 37.68 -80.45 -11.58
C LYS A 625 37.39 -80.89 -13.03
N GLY A 626 37.35 -79.93 -13.97
CA GLY A 626 37.22 -80.17 -15.41
C GLY A 626 38.57 -80.21 -16.12
N THR A 627 38.60 -79.80 -17.39
CA THR A 627 39.84 -79.74 -18.18
C THR A 627 40.64 -78.47 -17.88
N LYS A 628 41.91 -78.62 -17.50
CA LYS A 628 42.90 -77.52 -17.53
C LYS A 628 43.67 -77.59 -18.85
N SER A 629 43.44 -76.62 -19.74
CA SER A 629 44.23 -76.46 -20.97
C SER A 629 45.21 -75.30 -20.80
N LEU A 630 46.47 -75.52 -21.16
CA LEU A 630 47.50 -74.50 -21.21
C LEU A 630 48.15 -74.54 -22.60
N GLU A 631 47.94 -73.50 -23.39
CA GLU A 631 48.62 -73.29 -24.66
C GLU A 631 49.53 -72.07 -24.53
N VAL A 632 50.84 -72.25 -24.75
CA VAL A 632 51.82 -71.15 -24.74
C VAL A 632 52.44 -71.08 -26.13
N LYS A 633 52.22 -69.95 -26.83
CA LYS A 633 52.77 -69.74 -28.19
C LYS A 633 54.23 -69.30 -28.18
N GLY A 634 54.72 -68.81 -27.04
CA GLY A 634 56.13 -68.51 -26.78
C GLY A 634 56.76 -69.56 -25.88
N ASP A 635 57.77 -69.15 -25.10
CA ASP A 635 58.45 -70.04 -24.16
C ASP A 635 57.62 -70.23 -22.87
N LEU A 636 57.48 -71.48 -22.45
CA LEU A 636 57.06 -71.83 -21.09
C LEU A 636 58.31 -72.23 -20.29
N ALA A 637 58.64 -71.47 -19.25
CA ALA A 637 59.75 -71.77 -18.34
C ALA A 637 59.20 -72.00 -16.93
N GLU A 638 59.33 -73.23 -16.43
CA GLU A 638 58.98 -73.58 -15.06
C GLU A 638 60.27 -73.79 -14.26
N LYS A 639 60.48 -72.95 -13.25
CA LYS A 639 61.61 -73.08 -12.31
C LYS A 639 61.07 -73.46 -10.93
N ILE A 640 61.38 -74.67 -10.49
CA ILE A 640 60.95 -75.20 -9.20
C ILE A 640 62.19 -75.36 -8.32
N SER A 641 62.25 -74.63 -7.19
CA SER A 641 63.35 -74.76 -6.22
C SER A 641 63.21 -75.99 -5.32
N GLY A 642 61.97 -76.45 -5.11
CA GLY A 642 61.64 -77.69 -4.40
C GLY A 642 61.56 -78.88 -5.35
N ALA A 643 60.48 -79.65 -5.27
CA ALA A 643 60.26 -80.82 -6.11
C ALA A 643 59.12 -80.58 -7.12
N LEU A 644 59.32 -81.03 -8.36
CA LEU A 644 58.27 -81.10 -9.38
C LEU A 644 57.73 -82.55 -9.42
N GLY A 645 56.46 -82.72 -9.08
CA GLY A 645 55.76 -84.00 -9.17
C GLY A 645 54.73 -83.97 -10.30
N ILE A 646 54.84 -84.88 -11.26
CA ILE A 646 53.83 -85.09 -12.30
C ILE A 646 53.29 -86.51 -12.12
N LYS A 647 52.05 -86.61 -11.65
CA LYS A 647 51.32 -87.89 -11.54
C LYS A 647 50.13 -87.84 -12.49
N VAL A 648 50.11 -88.73 -13.47
CA VAL A 648 49.03 -88.84 -14.46
C VAL A 648 48.50 -90.27 -14.42
N GLN A 649 47.17 -90.45 -14.40
CA GLN A 649 46.55 -91.78 -14.46
C GLN A 649 46.58 -92.38 -15.88
N GLY A 650 46.49 -91.52 -16.90
CA GLY A 650 46.65 -91.87 -18.32
C GLY A 650 48.06 -91.57 -18.84
N ASP A 651 48.16 -91.20 -20.11
CA ASP A 651 49.45 -91.01 -20.78
C ASP A 651 50.16 -89.71 -20.38
N ILE A 652 51.47 -89.81 -20.16
CA ILE A 652 52.38 -88.65 -20.20
C ILE A 652 53.02 -88.64 -21.59
N VAL A 653 52.66 -87.68 -22.43
CA VAL A 653 53.26 -87.49 -23.75
C VAL A 653 54.14 -86.25 -23.74
N LEU A 654 55.46 -86.47 -23.76
CA LEU A 654 56.45 -85.42 -24.00
C LEU A 654 56.90 -85.50 -25.46
N LYS A 655 56.59 -84.47 -26.24
CA LYS A 655 56.97 -84.39 -27.66
C LYS A 655 57.77 -83.12 -27.90
N SER A 656 58.99 -83.30 -28.41
CA SER A 656 59.83 -82.22 -28.89
C SER A 656 60.19 -82.50 -30.35
N SER A 657 60.21 -81.47 -31.19
CA SER A 657 60.68 -81.59 -32.58
C SER A 657 62.21 -81.64 -32.66
N SER A 658 62.90 -81.30 -31.58
CA SER A 658 64.36 -81.17 -31.54
C SER A 658 65.00 -82.14 -30.56
N ARG A 659 64.75 -81.94 -29.26
CA ARG A 659 65.46 -82.64 -28.19
C ARG A 659 64.62 -82.72 -26.93
N ILE A 660 64.68 -83.84 -26.23
CA ILE A 660 64.18 -84.01 -24.86
C ILE A 660 65.38 -84.42 -24.01
N SER A 661 65.78 -83.58 -23.07
CA SER A 661 66.91 -83.85 -22.18
C SER A 661 66.47 -83.95 -20.73
N LEU A 662 66.81 -85.06 -20.10
CA LEU A 662 66.61 -85.33 -18.68
C LEU A 662 67.99 -85.43 -18.02
N LYS A 663 68.37 -84.43 -17.23
CA LYS A 663 69.69 -84.35 -16.60
C LYS A 663 69.58 -84.32 -15.08
N VAL A 664 70.37 -85.15 -14.41
CA VAL A 664 70.51 -85.16 -12.94
C VAL A 664 72.01 -85.19 -12.61
N GLY A 665 72.54 -84.10 -12.05
CA GLY A 665 73.97 -83.95 -11.81
C GLY A 665 74.79 -84.13 -13.09
N GLY A 666 75.77 -85.04 -13.06
CA GLY A 666 76.59 -85.41 -14.23
C GLY A 666 75.99 -86.48 -15.15
N SER A 667 74.82 -87.05 -14.80
CA SER A 667 74.15 -88.10 -15.59
C SER A 667 73.01 -87.51 -16.41
N PHE A 668 72.73 -88.08 -17.59
CA PHE A 668 71.61 -87.66 -18.41
C PHE A 668 71.07 -88.76 -19.31
N ILE A 669 69.81 -88.57 -19.70
CA ILE A 669 69.16 -89.22 -20.83
C ILE A 669 68.80 -88.12 -21.80
N ASP A 670 69.15 -88.30 -23.06
CA ASP A 670 68.94 -87.30 -24.07
C ASP A 670 68.40 -87.94 -25.34
N ILE A 671 67.20 -87.52 -25.73
CA ILE A 671 66.46 -88.06 -26.86
C ILE A 671 66.47 -86.99 -27.94
N HIS A 672 67.02 -87.33 -29.10
CA HIS A 672 67.11 -86.42 -30.25
C HIS A 672 66.81 -87.19 -31.54
N SER A 673 66.76 -86.49 -32.67
CA SER A 673 66.37 -87.09 -33.96
C SER A 673 67.30 -88.20 -34.49
N GLY A 674 68.49 -88.35 -33.90
CA GLY A 674 69.49 -89.34 -34.31
C GLY A 674 69.61 -90.56 -33.41
N GLY A 675 68.96 -90.57 -32.23
CA GLY A 675 69.09 -91.66 -31.27
C GLY A 675 68.73 -91.25 -29.83
N VAL A 676 69.04 -92.15 -28.89
CA VAL A 676 68.95 -91.91 -27.45
C VAL A 676 70.34 -92.05 -26.84
N ASP A 677 70.87 -90.94 -26.36
CA ASP A 677 72.14 -90.89 -25.66
C ASP A 677 71.89 -91.06 -24.15
N ILE A 678 72.57 -92.03 -23.55
CA ILE A 678 72.49 -92.29 -22.11
C ILE A 678 73.90 -92.26 -21.54
N MET A 679 74.15 -91.33 -20.62
CA MET A 679 75.45 -91.19 -19.95
C MET A 679 75.25 -91.16 -18.44
N GLY A 680 75.96 -92.04 -17.75
CA GLY A 680 76.01 -92.08 -16.28
C GLY A 680 77.21 -92.89 -15.81
N SER A 681 77.70 -92.62 -14.61
CA SER A 681 78.81 -93.36 -13.99
C SER A 681 78.50 -94.85 -13.80
N LYS A 682 77.20 -95.22 -13.74
CA LYS A 682 76.71 -96.59 -13.78
C LYS A 682 75.33 -96.63 -14.44
N ILE A 683 75.16 -97.48 -15.47
CA ILE A 683 73.88 -97.71 -16.16
C ILE A 683 73.41 -99.12 -15.79
N ASN A 684 72.34 -99.22 -15.00
CA ASN A 684 71.74 -100.50 -14.65
C ASN A 684 70.64 -100.84 -15.68
N LEU A 685 70.88 -101.83 -16.54
CA LEU A 685 69.87 -102.39 -17.43
C LEU A 685 69.33 -103.68 -16.80
N ASN A 686 68.02 -103.75 -16.54
CA ASN A 686 67.32 -104.90 -15.94
C ASN A 686 67.74 -105.27 -14.48
N GLY A 687 68.31 -104.34 -13.71
CA GLY A 687 68.67 -104.52 -12.29
C GLY A 687 67.86 -103.61 -11.35
N GLY A 688 67.40 -104.16 -10.22
CA GLY A 688 66.40 -103.56 -9.33
C GLY A 688 66.79 -102.22 -8.68
N GLY A 689 65.86 -101.26 -8.76
CA GLY A 689 65.82 -100.02 -8.00
C GLY A 689 64.36 -99.62 -7.74
N SER A 690 64.11 -98.81 -6.71
CA SER A 690 62.78 -98.32 -6.35
C SER A 690 62.53 -96.93 -6.97
N PRO A 691 61.30 -96.64 -7.47
CA PRO A 691 60.96 -95.33 -8.01
C PRO A 691 60.91 -94.26 -6.91
N GLY A 692 61.19 -93.00 -7.28
CA GLY A 692 60.95 -91.85 -6.40
C GLY A 692 59.45 -91.64 -6.15
N ALA A 693 59.08 -91.24 -4.94
CA ALA A 693 57.70 -90.93 -4.62
C ALA A 693 57.26 -89.61 -5.29
N PRO A 694 56.07 -89.55 -5.92
CA PRO A 694 55.53 -88.29 -6.41
C PRO A 694 55.32 -87.33 -5.22
N VAL A 695 55.57 -86.04 -5.45
CA VAL A 695 55.33 -84.99 -4.45
C VAL A 695 53.87 -85.03 -4.02
N GLY A 696 53.61 -85.04 -2.71
CA GLY A 696 52.26 -85.02 -2.18
C GLY A 696 51.53 -83.75 -2.63
N THR A 697 50.29 -83.90 -3.10
CA THR A 697 49.40 -82.75 -3.34
C THR A 697 49.11 -82.09 -1.99
N MET A 698 49.38 -80.79 -1.84
CA MET A 698 48.79 -80.03 -0.74
C MET A 698 47.27 -80.17 -0.87
N GLN A 699 46.62 -80.73 0.16
CA GLN A 699 45.16 -80.69 0.22
C GLN A 699 44.79 -79.22 0.43
N PRO A 700 43.95 -78.61 -0.44
CA PRO A 700 43.31 -77.37 -0.06
C PRO A 700 42.41 -77.67 1.14
N ASP A 701 42.75 -77.13 2.30
CA ASP A 701 41.80 -77.06 3.41
C ASP A 701 40.57 -76.29 2.92
N VAL A 702 39.45 -77.01 2.82
CA VAL A 702 38.08 -76.49 2.74
C VAL A 702 37.84 -75.37 1.71
N LEU A 703 37.62 -75.77 0.45
CA LEU A 703 36.62 -75.10 -0.39
C LEU A 703 35.31 -75.89 -0.22
N GLU A 704 34.65 -75.71 0.91
CA GLU A 704 33.27 -76.18 1.09
C GLU A 704 32.36 -75.46 0.09
N VAL A 705 31.53 -76.28 -0.53
CA VAL A 705 30.58 -75.93 -1.57
C VAL A 705 29.56 -74.96 -0.97
N LEU A 706 29.53 -73.71 -1.45
CA LEU A 706 28.34 -72.87 -1.37
C LEU A 706 27.77 -72.74 -2.77
N ALA A 707 26.92 -73.71 -3.12
CA ALA A 707 25.95 -73.55 -4.17
C ALA A 707 24.60 -74.07 -3.66
N ASP A 708 23.62 -73.19 -3.84
CA ASP A 708 22.17 -73.39 -3.81
C ASP A 708 21.47 -73.38 -2.43
N GLU A 709 21.01 -72.19 -2.05
CA GLU A 709 19.61 -72.04 -1.65
C GLU A 709 19.02 -70.81 -2.34
N ASP A 710 17.96 -71.03 -3.13
CA ASP A 710 16.92 -70.03 -3.29
C ASP A 710 15.53 -70.68 -3.24
N HIS A 711 14.76 -70.21 -2.24
CA HIS A 711 13.31 -70.15 -2.08
C HIS A 711 12.45 -71.44 -1.89
N THR A 712 11.83 -71.58 -0.71
CA THR A 712 10.47 -71.05 -0.42
C THR A 712 9.92 -71.39 0.98
N SER A 713 9.37 -70.35 1.64
CA SER A 713 8.22 -70.27 2.56
C SER A 713 8.01 -71.20 3.79
N SER A 714 7.83 -70.51 4.92
CA SER A 714 6.77 -70.64 5.95
C SER A 714 6.84 -71.73 7.03
N GLY A 715 6.73 -71.27 8.28
CA GLY A 715 6.12 -72.03 9.39
C GLY A 715 7.02 -72.22 10.62
N PRO A 716 6.64 -71.71 11.80
CA PRO A 716 7.42 -71.84 13.03
C PRO A 716 7.10 -73.17 13.74
N ASP A 717 8.05 -73.72 14.50
CA ASP A 717 7.78 -74.24 15.85
C ASP A 717 9.04 -74.71 16.57
N ASN A 718 9.36 -73.97 17.63
CA ASN A 718 9.62 -74.37 19.01
C ASN A 718 10.11 -75.81 19.36
N SER A 719 11.03 -75.80 20.33
CA SER A 719 11.55 -76.88 21.21
C SER A 719 12.98 -77.31 20.85
N GLY A 720 13.95 -77.37 21.76
CA GLY A 720 13.88 -77.37 23.21
C GLY A 720 14.91 -78.36 23.73
N ASN A 721 15.89 -77.81 24.47
CA ASN A 721 16.57 -78.45 25.60
C ASN A 721 17.78 -79.39 25.36
N SER A 722 18.94 -78.87 25.78
CA SER A 722 19.82 -79.36 26.86
C SER A 722 20.69 -80.60 26.73
N GLY A 723 21.96 -80.37 27.12
CA GLY A 723 22.82 -81.26 27.90
C GLY A 723 23.74 -82.12 27.03
N GLY A 724 25.05 -82.18 27.23
CA GLY A 724 25.89 -81.81 28.36
C GLY A 724 27.06 -82.80 28.43
N ASP A 725 28.25 -82.26 28.71
CA ASP A 725 29.42 -82.90 29.31
C ASP A 725 30.19 -84.01 28.56
N ASP A 726 31.38 -83.66 28.05
CA ASP A 726 32.65 -83.63 28.80
C ASP A 726 33.87 -84.27 28.10
N ASN A 727 34.96 -83.51 28.14
CA ASN A 727 36.38 -83.90 28.20
C ASN A 727 36.98 -84.77 27.06
N SER A 728 38.08 -84.39 26.40
CA SER A 728 39.31 -83.90 27.03
C SER A 728 40.37 -83.40 26.02
N ASN A 729 41.11 -82.39 26.49
CA ASN A 729 42.56 -82.13 26.32
C ASN A 729 43.17 -81.48 25.06
N ASN A 730 43.51 -80.21 25.30
CA ASN A 730 44.83 -79.56 25.17
C ASN A 730 45.40 -79.26 23.77
N ASN A 731 46.07 -78.12 23.53
CA ASN A 731 46.16 -76.78 24.13
C ASN A 731 47.33 -76.15 23.36
N GLU A 732 47.14 -75.03 22.66
CA GLU A 732 48.18 -74.01 22.48
C GLU A 732 47.47 -72.70 22.13
N LYS A 733 47.32 -71.85 23.15
CA LYS A 733 46.74 -70.51 23.04
C LYS A 733 47.80 -69.57 22.49
N GLU A 734 47.50 -68.88 21.39
CA GLU A 734 48.31 -67.76 20.91
C GLU A 734 48.36 -66.68 22.00
N LYS A 735 49.58 -66.32 22.43
CA LYS A 735 49.83 -65.21 23.36
C LYS A 735 50.03 -63.92 22.58
N TYR A 736 49.30 -62.87 22.94
CA TYR A 736 49.43 -61.54 22.36
C TYR A 736 50.72 -60.87 22.85
N ARG A 737 51.52 -60.35 21.91
CA ARG A 737 52.77 -59.61 22.20
C ARG A 737 52.56 -58.14 21.88
N LEU A 738 52.46 -57.30 22.90
CA LEU A 738 52.22 -55.87 22.77
C LEU A 738 53.49 -55.09 23.12
N ARG A 739 53.79 -54.05 22.34
CA ARG A 739 54.87 -53.09 22.61
C ARG A 739 54.34 -51.71 22.30
N PHE A 740 54.50 -50.77 23.22
CA PHE A 740 53.93 -49.43 23.08
C PHE A 740 55.03 -48.41 22.75
N LEU A 741 54.71 -47.45 21.88
CA LEU A 741 55.54 -46.28 21.61
C LEU A 741 54.90 -45.09 22.34
N LEU A 742 55.61 -44.50 23.28
CA LEU A 742 55.08 -43.42 24.10
C LEU A 742 55.54 -42.06 23.53
N LYS A 743 54.58 -41.17 23.31
CA LYS A 743 54.82 -39.83 22.75
C LYS A 743 54.09 -38.76 23.56
N ASP A 744 54.63 -37.55 23.57
CA ASP A 744 53.93 -36.37 24.08
C ASP A 744 52.85 -35.87 23.09
N ASP A 745 52.08 -34.86 23.52
CA ASP A 745 50.97 -34.29 22.73
C ASP A 745 51.45 -33.54 21.48
N GLU A 746 52.76 -33.26 21.39
CA GLU A 746 53.43 -32.68 20.22
C GLU A 746 54.05 -33.76 19.31
N GLN A 747 53.74 -35.05 19.53
CA GLN A 747 54.21 -36.22 18.76
C GLN A 747 55.71 -36.55 18.91
N LYS A 748 56.38 -36.07 19.96
CA LYS A 748 57.78 -36.38 20.26
C LYS A 748 57.89 -37.59 21.20
N ASN A 749 58.83 -38.49 20.93
CA ASN A 749 58.96 -39.74 21.68
C ASN A 749 59.50 -39.50 23.10
N TYR A 750 58.92 -40.18 24.09
CA TYR A 750 59.44 -40.23 25.45
C TYR A 750 60.62 -41.20 25.56
N SER A 751 61.81 -40.77 25.09
CA SER A 751 63.03 -41.57 25.10
C SER A 751 63.67 -41.68 26.50
N LEU A 752 64.08 -42.88 26.90
CA LEU A 752 64.71 -43.16 28.21
C LEU A 752 63.89 -42.65 29.40
N ALA A 753 62.57 -42.70 29.33
CA ALA A 753 61.64 -42.27 30.37
C ALA A 753 61.18 -43.47 31.21
N ASP A 754 61.06 -43.28 32.53
CA ASP A 754 60.54 -44.32 33.43
C ASP A 754 59.01 -44.40 33.29
N TYR A 755 58.45 -45.61 33.26
CA TYR A 755 57.02 -45.85 33.12
C TYR A 755 56.53 -46.95 34.08
N ILE A 756 55.22 -46.95 34.36
CA ILE A 756 54.52 -48.03 35.06
C ILE A 756 53.39 -48.53 34.15
N ALA A 757 53.45 -49.80 33.77
CA ALA A 757 52.38 -50.47 33.07
C ALA A 757 51.48 -51.22 34.05
N PHE A 758 50.17 -51.01 33.92
CA PHE A 758 49.12 -51.68 34.68
C PHE A 758 48.52 -52.76 33.82
N LEU A 759 48.83 -54.01 34.16
CA LEU A 759 48.31 -55.18 33.46
C LEU A 759 46.97 -55.63 34.05
N PRO A 760 46.17 -56.39 33.29
CA PRO A 760 44.98 -57.08 33.80
C PRO A 760 45.32 -57.91 35.04
N GLU A 761 44.34 -58.08 35.94
CA GLU A 761 44.47 -58.76 37.25
C GLU A 761 45.27 -57.98 38.32
N GLY A 762 45.59 -56.70 38.07
CA GLY A 762 46.14 -55.77 39.07
C GLY A 762 47.66 -55.82 39.25
N LYS A 763 48.37 -56.48 38.33
CA LYS A 763 49.83 -56.57 38.33
C LYS A 763 50.45 -55.28 37.76
N LYS A 764 51.41 -54.70 38.48
CA LYS A 764 52.16 -53.50 38.05
C LYS A 764 53.58 -53.88 37.64
N LEU A 765 54.03 -53.35 36.50
CA LEU A 765 55.40 -53.47 36.03
C LEU A 765 56.00 -52.09 35.84
N THR A 766 57.18 -51.86 36.40
CA THR A 766 57.94 -50.62 36.24
C THR A 766 59.08 -50.85 35.26
N GLY A 767 59.22 -49.99 34.25
CA GLY A 767 60.27 -50.11 33.24
C GLY A 767 60.78 -48.75 32.79
N LYS A 768 61.73 -48.75 31.85
CA LYS A 768 62.24 -47.55 31.20
C LYS A 768 62.17 -47.72 29.69
N THR A 769 61.68 -46.72 28.96
CA THR A 769 61.62 -46.77 27.50
C THR A 769 63.02 -46.77 26.89
N ASP A 770 63.16 -47.29 25.67
CA ASP A 770 64.43 -47.22 24.94
C ASP A 770 64.70 -45.82 24.36
N GLY A 771 65.81 -45.67 23.65
CA GLY A 771 66.21 -44.40 23.02
C GLY A 771 65.22 -43.87 21.99
N ASP A 772 64.35 -44.73 21.46
CA ASP A 772 63.33 -44.39 20.48
C ASP A 772 61.92 -44.27 21.11
N GLY A 773 61.80 -44.45 22.43
CA GLY A 773 60.56 -44.25 23.19
C GLY A 773 59.65 -45.47 23.30
N TYR A 774 60.13 -46.68 22.96
CA TYR A 774 59.35 -47.90 23.08
C TYR A 774 59.48 -48.56 24.46
N THR A 775 58.40 -49.19 24.94
CA THR A 775 58.40 -50.06 26.12
C THR A 775 59.07 -51.41 25.84
N GLU A 776 59.20 -52.23 26.88
CA GLU A 776 59.46 -53.67 26.69
C GLU A 776 58.21 -54.37 26.13
N ILE A 777 58.37 -55.60 25.65
CA ILE A 777 57.26 -56.38 25.06
C ILE A 777 56.48 -57.08 26.18
N PHE A 778 55.20 -56.75 26.31
CA PHE A 778 54.26 -57.44 27.19
C PHE A 778 53.67 -58.66 26.48
N CYS A 779 53.67 -59.81 27.16
CA CYS A 779 53.04 -61.04 26.67
C CYS A 779 51.75 -61.29 27.46
N LEU A 780 50.59 -61.22 26.81
CA LEU A 780 49.28 -61.43 27.41
C LEU A 780 48.61 -62.69 26.86
N ASP A 781 47.80 -63.32 27.71
CA ASP A 781 47.01 -64.50 27.32
C ASP A 781 45.65 -64.12 26.68
N LYS A 782 45.27 -62.83 26.69
CA LYS A 782 44.04 -62.24 26.09
C LYS A 782 44.29 -60.76 25.69
N PRO A 783 43.55 -60.20 24.71
CA PRO A 783 43.68 -58.79 24.33
C PRO A 783 42.86 -57.91 25.29
N ASP A 784 43.49 -57.46 26.36
CA ASP A 784 42.89 -56.58 27.36
C ASP A 784 43.60 -55.21 27.34
N ASP A 785 42.90 -54.17 27.78
CA ASP A 785 43.43 -52.80 27.86
C ASP A 785 44.60 -52.72 28.88
N ILE A 786 45.77 -52.28 28.43
CA ILE A 786 46.92 -51.94 29.29
C ILE A 786 46.96 -50.42 29.43
N TYR A 787 46.94 -49.93 30.66
CA TYR A 787 47.19 -48.51 30.95
C TYR A 787 48.66 -48.30 31.26
N ILE A 788 49.28 -47.25 30.69
CA ILE A 788 50.68 -46.94 30.93
C ILE A 788 50.80 -45.52 31.45
N ASP A 789 51.32 -45.39 32.67
CA ASP A 789 51.68 -44.10 33.22
C ASP A 789 53.16 -43.83 32.95
N VAL A 790 53.49 -42.65 32.43
CA VAL A 790 54.87 -42.21 32.17
C VAL A 790 55.27 -41.14 33.17
N LEU A 791 56.45 -41.29 33.77
CA LEU A 791 57.01 -40.30 34.69
C LEU A 791 57.67 -39.17 33.90
N LEU A 792 57.13 -37.97 34.02
CA LEU A 792 57.72 -36.77 33.44
C LEU A 792 58.81 -36.20 34.34
N ASN A 793 59.73 -35.42 33.77
CA ASN A 793 60.90 -34.84 34.46
C ASN A 793 60.59 -34.01 35.73
N ASN A 794 59.31 -33.71 36.00
CA ASN A 794 58.84 -32.99 37.19
C ASN A 794 58.22 -33.92 38.28
N ASN A 795 58.47 -35.23 38.25
CA ASN A 795 57.89 -36.23 39.16
C ASN A 795 56.35 -36.32 39.13
N GLN A 796 55.72 -35.90 38.02
CA GLN A 796 54.29 -36.08 37.77
C GLN A 796 54.07 -37.21 36.75
N TRP A 797 53.08 -38.06 37.02
CA TRP A 797 52.71 -39.18 36.15
C TRP A 797 51.62 -38.73 35.18
N GLU A 798 51.82 -39.02 33.90
CA GLU A 798 50.85 -38.80 32.83
C GLU A 798 50.30 -40.14 32.36
N ILE A 799 48.98 -40.33 32.39
CA ILE A 799 48.29 -41.55 31.95
C ILE A 799 48.15 -41.49 30.43
N LYS A 800 48.70 -42.45 29.71
CA LYS A 800 48.66 -42.53 28.24
C LYS A 800 47.94 -43.78 27.76
#